data_AF-A0AAV2ZD65-F1
#
_entry.id   AF-A0AAV2ZD65-F1
#
_cell.length_a   1.000
_cell.length_b   1.000
_cell.length_c   1.000
_cell.angle_alpha   90.00
_cell.angle_beta   90.00
_cell.angle_gamma   90.00
#
_symmetry.space_group_name_H-M   'P 1'
#
loop_
_entity.id
_entity.type
_entity.pdbx_description
1 polymer ?
#
loop_
_entity_poly.entity_id
_entity_poly.type
_entity_poly.pdbx_seq_one_letter_code
_entity_poly.pdbx_strand_id
1 'polypeptide(L)'
;MAALRSVAVVLWLCGLVHVQACTDFRLNTSNGVVSARTMDYDADLQTVVEVIPRGTVVNDIAVLGCADCGAANWTTSIGYVALNMYGINLAADGMNEHGLSAAWLNLYSSQYPSAATLRRASRDRPVIAAACSFILGNFANVEQVKLGLDKVVIGEMDGAFQTPLLHIQGLGASPLQIAVHDASGASLVIEFLEGSMRLFDRDADVLTNDPALPKQLEMLAQNTKRSQPGGYTSIDRFQRISILNQRLQTQRHTTLSDVDSEKSTISDAIQLLRTVVRPTAADPSQWSVVRDHQRRRLYFQSYQNQALRRVDLARLNFADQTSRRCIPLHAGPWHSEIPSALTRQTAMYATSVATDANDQAVATLTPVFVAGVITGTTLGFILLHTLSTLSRSYGTKTRPEIMTVRSACALALALLPHAFACSDFLLNSKTNSVVSARSMDFKVDLKTVAEVIPRGTKFQELPALQCPDCPDYEWEAKLGFVAMNVWGLNVATDGMNEAGLSAAWLYLVGTEYPVPEDDEDDNSDDSASANATDASLPVVTSVCTYILGNYATVDQVREGLKTIQIAEFDERIQIPLLRYDTGLHRIPLHVSIHDAAGKSLVIEFLHGKTRVTENDNGVLTNEPPLKKQLKALEKNGWHDIPGGYGSISRFVRLSVINHQASEPYSAAPPGASYLEGNEEQQSISHALHILNAVVLPPLKSATEWTIVRDHGRRKLYFQSTLNQILRVIDFSQIDFSDASVRHALPVTIGNWFLDITPTLLSKENQLKTMDLPPRSKVEQLLKKFLEEEGKGGGFAIPTMSLNAQPEEIAAPSSSGHLGTFLAGGAFGVLVAVVSSMARKHRKRRMSHRFPYQRILDPEEVKYRSM
;
A
#
# COMPACT_ATOMS: atom_id res chain seq x y z
N MET A 1 -46.81 -33.61 -22.90
CA MET A 1 -46.90 -32.19 -22.46
C MET A 1 -46.82 -32.17 -20.93
N ALA A 2 -46.47 -31.05 -20.30
CA ALA A 2 -46.23 -30.90 -18.85
C ALA A 2 -45.00 -31.66 -18.28
N ALA A 3 -43.80 -31.33 -18.78
CA ALA A 3 -42.51 -31.68 -18.14
C ALA A 3 -41.38 -30.71 -18.59
N LEU A 4 -41.64 -29.40 -18.62
CA LEU A 4 -40.75 -28.41 -19.24
C LEU A 4 -40.85 -27.01 -18.60
N ARG A 5 -40.91 -26.93 -17.26
CA ARG A 5 -40.93 -25.66 -16.48
C ARG A 5 -40.26 -25.78 -15.10
N SER A 6 -38.98 -26.18 -15.02
CA SER A 6 -38.24 -26.21 -13.73
C SER A 6 -36.71 -26.07 -13.79
N VAL A 7 -36.10 -25.62 -14.90
CA VAL A 7 -34.62 -25.58 -15.07
C VAL A 7 -34.06 -24.16 -15.27
N ALA A 8 -34.87 -23.10 -15.06
CA ALA A 8 -34.54 -21.75 -15.52
C ALA A 8 -34.28 -20.68 -14.42
N VAL A 9 -34.07 -21.06 -13.14
CA VAL A 9 -34.05 -20.08 -12.01
C VAL A 9 -32.90 -20.27 -10.99
N VAL A 10 -31.81 -20.97 -11.32
CA VAL A 10 -30.61 -21.07 -10.43
C VAL A 10 -29.29 -20.89 -11.20
N LEU A 11 -29.30 -20.04 -12.25
CA LEU A 11 -28.10 -19.63 -13.00
C LEU A 11 -28.09 -18.11 -13.26
N TRP A 12 -28.57 -17.35 -12.28
CA TRP A 12 -28.41 -15.90 -12.16
C TRP A 12 -28.06 -15.60 -10.69
N LEU A 13 -27.17 -14.64 -10.42
CA LEU A 13 -26.51 -14.34 -9.12
C LEU A 13 -25.19 -15.06 -8.79
N CYS A 14 -24.42 -15.44 -9.81
CA CYS A 14 -22.96 -15.36 -9.76
C CYS A 14 -22.47 -14.57 -10.99
N GLY A 15 -22.90 -13.30 -11.07
CA GLY A 15 -22.19 -12.35 -11.90
C GLY A 15 -20.79 -12.18 -11.32
N LEU A 16 -19.76 -12.46 -12.12
CA LEU A 16 -18.39 -12.09 -11.80
C LEU A 16 -18.33 -10.58 -11.73
N VAL A 17 -18.51 -10.01 -10.53
CA VAL A 17 -18.27 -8.59 -10.28
C VAL A 17 -16.79 -8.37 -10.54
N HIS A 18 -16.44 -7.76 -11.67
CA HIS A 18 -15.06 -7.38 -11.96
C HIS A 18 -14.72 -6.26 -10.97
N VAL A 19 -13.78 -6.50 -10.06
CA VAL A 19 -13.49 -5.58 -8.94
C VAL A 19 -12.33 -4.67 -9.34
N GLN A 20 -12.49 -3.99 -10.48
CA GLN A 20 -11.60 -2.90 -10.86
C GLN A 20 -11.70 -1.82 -9.77
N ALA A 21 -10.56 -1.47 -9.20
CA ALA A 21 -10.46 -0.92 -7.84
C ALA A 21 -10.03 0.57 -7.73
N CYS A 22 -10.16 1.33 -8.81
CA CYS A 22 -9.79 2.75 -8.83
C CYS A 22 -10.39 3.52 -7.65
N THR A 23 -9.57 4.35 -7.02
CA THR A 23 -9.94 5.17 -5.86
C THR A 23 -9.31 6.53 -6.06
N ASP A 24 -10.11 7.60 -6.12
CA ASP A 24 -9.63 8.98 -6.17
C ASP A 24 -10.08 9.72 -4.90
N PHE A 25 -9.23 10.59 -4.37
CA PHE A 25 -9.54 11.39 -3.19
C PHE A 25 -8.76 12.70 -3.18
N ARG A 26 -9.21 13.63 -2.33
CA ARG A 26 -8.63 14.96 -2.15
C ARG A 26 -8.24 15.17 -0.69
N LEU A 27 -7.08 15.77 -0.43
CA LEU A 27 -6.73 16.34 0.86
C LEU A 27 -6.69 17.85 0.72
N ASN A 28 -7.61 18.53 1.39
CA ASN A 28 -7.55 19.97 1.57
C ASN A 28 -6.96 20.25 2.95
N THR A 29 -5.71 20.71 3.01
CA THR A 29 -4.99 20.93 4.27
C THR A 29 -4.44 22.35 4.33
N SER A 30 -4.08 22.82 5.54
CA SER A 30 -3.35 24.09 5.74
C SER A 30 -2.09 24.24 4.88
N ASN A 31 -1.51 23.12 4.45
CA ASN A 31 -0.22 23.02 3.76
C ASN A 31 -0.38 22.88 2.24
N GLY A 32 -1.61 22.80 1.75
CA GLY A 32 -1.99 22.81 0.34
C GLY A 32 -3.14 21.89 -0.01
N VAL A 33 -3.64 22.06 -1.24
CA VAL A 33 -4.65 21.21 -1.88
C VAL A 33 -3.95 20.15 -2.74
N VAL A 34 -4.15 18.89 -2.40
CA VAL A 34 -3.70 17.75 -3.21
C VAL A 34 -4.87 16.83 -3.57
N SER A 35 -4.86 16.22 -4.74
CA SER A 35 -5.67 15.03 -5.05
C SER A 35 -4.77 13.83 -5.30
N ALA A 36 -5.31 12.63 -5.17
CA ALA A 36 -4.57 11.39 -5.29
C ALA A 36 -5.46 10.28 -5.85
N ARG A 37 -4.90 9.37 -6.65
CA ARG A 37 -5.66 8.29 -7.30
C ARG A 37 -4.87 7.00 -7.47
N THR A 38 -5.53 5.86 -7.28
CA THR A 38 -5.07 4.54 -7.76
C THR A 38 -5.64 4.22 -9.13
N MET A 39 -4.86 3.54 -9.97
CA MET A 39 -5.32 2.89 -11.19
C MET A 39 -5.23 1.37 -11.01
N ASP A 40 -6.37 0.72 -11.08
CA ASP A 40 -6.53 -0.70 -10.80
C ASP A 40 -7.25 -1.36 -11.98
N TYR A 41 -6.50 -2.13 -12.77
CA TYR A 41 -6.95 -2.65 -14.06
C TYR A 41 -6.24 -3.98 -14.37
N ASP A 42 -6.98 -4.92 -14.92
CA ASP A 42 -6.59 -6.31 -15.20
C ASP A 42 -5.63 -6.46 -16.40
N ALA A 43 -5.75 -5.59 -17.41
CA ALA A 43 -4.87 -5.53 -18.57
C ALA A 43 -3.89 -4.36 -18.49
N ASP A 44 -2.61 -4.57 -18.82
CA ASP A 44 -1.61 -3.49 -18.86
C ASP A 44 -2.03 -2.34 -19.77
N LEU A 45 -2.14 -1.16 -19.17
CA LEU A 45 -2.54 0.06 -19.86
C LEU A 45 -1.42 0.67 -20.69
N GLN A 46 -0.17 0.19 -20.59
CA GLN A 46 1.01 0.76 -21.25
C GLN A 46 1.10 2.29 -21.05
N THR A 47 0.74 2.74 -19.84
CA THR A 47 0.66 4.16 -19.52
C THR A 47 2.03 4.83 -19.66
N VAL A 48 2.05 5.96 -20.37
CA VAL A 48 3.14 6.93 -20.37
C VAL A 48 2.69 8.21 -19.66
N VAL A 49 3.66 8.94 -19.10
CA VAL A 49 3.46 10.34 -18.70
C VAL A 49 3.81 11.20 -19.91
N GLU A 50 2.85 11.99 -20.40
CA GLU A 50 3.01 12.80 -21.61
C GLU A 50 2.72 14.30 -21.38
N VAL A 51 3.56 15.17 -21.94
CA VAL A 51 3.34 16.62 -21.99
C VAL A 51 2.54 16.98 -23.24
N ILE A 52 1.36 17.57 -23.09
CA ILE A 52 0.51 18.08 -24.17
C ILE A 52 0.55 19.62 -24.18
N PRO A 53 1.18 20.26 -25.19
CA PRO A 53 1.22 21.72 -25.30
C PRO A 53 -0.13 22.33 -25.71
N ARG A 54 -0.27 23.65 -25.50
CA ARG A 54 -1.34 24.49 -26.07
C ARG A 54 -1.23 24.50 -27.59
N GLY A 55 -2.36 24.51 -28.29
CA GLY A 55 -2.40 24.44 -29.75
C GLY A 55 -2.38 23.01 -30.31
N THR A 56 -2.41 21.99 -29.45
CA THR A 56 -2.45 20.59 -29.88
C THR A 56 -3.84 20.25 -30.36
N VAL A 57 -3.96 19.71 -31.57
CA VAL A 57 -5.23 19.21 -32.10
C VAL A 57 -5.50 17.83 -31.50
N VAL A 58 -6.61 17.69 -30.80
CA VAL A 58 -7.09 16.41 -30.29
C VAL A 58 -8.26 15.96 -31.16
N ASN A 59 -8.13 14.76 -31.73
CA ASN A 59 -9.22 14.08 -32.43
C ASN A 59 -9.95 13.21 -31.41
N ASP A 60 -11.26 13.42 -31.25
CA ASP A 60 -12.07 12.65 -30.31
C ASP A 60 -12.28 11.19 -30.77
N ILE A 61 -12.52 10.32 -29.81
CA ILE A 61 -12.79 8.89 -30.04
C ILE A 61 -14.23 8.66 -30.52
N ALA A 62 -14.50 7.47 -31.07
CA ALA A 62 -15.84 7.06 -31.45
C ALA A 62 -16.78 7.01 -30.23
N VAL A 63 -18.05 7.39 -30.47
CA VAL A 63 -19.11 7.41 -29.45
C VAL A 63 -20.00 6.18 -29.64
N LEU A 64 -20.17 5.40 -28.57
CA LEU A 64 -20.83 4.10 -28.61
C LEU A 64 -22.23 4.17 -29.23
N GLY A 65 -22.48 3.33 -30.24
CA GLY A 65 -23.77 3.25 -30.92
C GLY A 65 -24.18 4.48 -31.75
N CYS A 66 -23.32 5.50 -31.85
CA CYS A 66 -23.59 6.73 -32.59
C CYS A 66 -22.44 7.15 -33.52
N ALA A 67 -22.17 6.33 -34.54
CA ALA A 67 -21.23 6.66 -35.62
C ALA A 67 -21.51 8.06 -36.23
N ASP A 68 -22.78 8.38 -36.48
CA ASP A 68 -23.20 9.61 -37.14
C ASP A 68 -23.32 10.85 -36.22
N CYS A 69 -22.92 10.75 -34.95
CA CYS A 69 -22.93 11.89 -34.03
C CYS A 69 -21.89 12.99 -34.36
N GLY A 70 -20.86 12.67 -35.13
CA GLY A 70 -19.71 13.55 -35.36
C GLY A 70 -18.81 13.67 -34.12
N ALA A 71 -17.54 13.28 -34.25
CA ALA A 71 -16.54 13.64 -33.25
C ALA A 71 -16.24 15.14 -33.37
N ALA A 72 -16.21 15.84 -32.24
CA ALA A 72 -15.64 17.16 -32.21
C ALA A 72 -14.12 17.05 -32.10
N ASN A 73 -13.41 17.49 -33.14
CA ASN A 73 -12.00 17.80 -33.01
C ASN A 73 -11.87 19.17 -32.33
N TRP A 74 -10.99 19.30 -31.34
CA TRP A 74 -10.69 20.59 -30.72
C TRP A 74 -9.19 20.85 -30.72
N THR A 75 -8.83 22.11 -30.50
CA THR A 75 -7.44 22.54 -30.28
C THR A 75 -7.32 22.94 -28.82
N THR A 76 -6.33 22.41 -28.11
CA THR A 76 -6.12 22.74 -26.69
C THR A 76 -5.81 24.23 -26.52
N SER A 77 -6.57 24.94 -25.69
CA SER A 77 -6.24 26.31 -25.29
C SER A 77 -5.30 26.34 -24.08
N ILE A 78 -5.31 25.26 -23.29
CA ILE A 78 -4.53 25.05 -22.07
C ILE A 78 -3.65 23.81 -22.24
N GLY A 79 -2.40 23.89 -21.79
CA GLY A 79 -1.45 22.78 -21.77
C GLY A 79 -1.54 21.93 -20.52
N TYR A 80 -1.30 20.62 -20.65
CA TYR A 80 -1.43 19.66 -19.56
C TYR A 80 -0.43 18.51 -19.62
N VAL A 81 -0.26 17.83 -18.48
CA VAL A 81 0.42 16.54 -18.38
C VAL A 81 -0.63 15.47 -18.20
N ALA A 82 -0.59 14.44 -19.05
CA ALA A 82 -1.49 13.30 -19.02
C ALA A 82 -0.76 12.04 -18.53
N LEU A 83 -1.50 11.17 -17.84
CA LEU A 83 -1.24 9.74 -17.83
C LEU A 83 -2.25 9.13 -18.80
N ASN A 84 -1.74 8.48 -19.85
CA ASN A 84 -2.58 7.98 -20.93
C ASN A 84 -2.87 6.47 -20.79
N MET A 85 -3.53 5.93 -21.82
CA MET A 85 -3.70 4.50 -22.04
C MET A 85 -3.27 4.11 -23.45
N TYR A 86 -2.70 2.92 -23.58
CA TYR A 86 -2.37 2.22 -24.82
C TYR A 86 -1.59 3.04 -25.85
N GLY A 87 -0.68 3.89 -25.38
CA GLY A 87 0.14 4.73 -26.26
C GLY A 87 -0.65 5.74 -27.10
N ILE A 88 -1.90 6.07 -26.77
CA ILE A 88 -2.72 7.08 -27.46
C ILE A 88 -2.63 8.44 -26.75
N ASN A 89 -2.71 9.55 -27.50
CA ASN A 89 -2.89 10.90 -26.98
C ASN A 89 -4.30 11.14 -26.39
N LEU A 90 -4.66 10.41 -25.33
CA LEU A 90 -5.88 10.62 -24.56
C LEU A 90 -5.59 10.45 -23.07
N ALA A 91 -6.03 11.42 -22.27
CA ALA A 91 -5.84 11.39 -20.82
C ALA A 91 -6.83 10.43 -20.14
N ALA A 92 -6.30 9.40 -19.49
CA ALA A 92 -7.03 8.66 -18.46
C ALA A 92 -7.10 9.47 -17.16
N ASP A 93 -6.04 10.25 -16.92
CA ASP A 93 -5.75 11.04 -15.73
C ASP A 93 -4.79 12.17 -16.15
N GLY A 94 -4.67 13.23 -15.36
CA GLY A 94 -3.72 14.30 -15.63
C GLY A 94 -3.96 15.56 -14.81
N MET A 95 -3.11 16.55 -15.03
CA MET A 95 -3.24 17.89 -14.48
C MET A 95 -2.77 18.93 -15.49
N ASN A 96 -3.46 20.07 -15.55
CA ASN A 96 -3.10 21.16 -16.44
C ASN A 96 -2.28 22.27 -15.76
N GLU A 97 -1.76 23.19 -16.57
CA GLU A 97 -0.91 24.30 -16.12
C GLU A 97 -1.60 25.34 -15.20
N HIS A 98 -2.91 25.23 -14.99
CA HIS A 98 -3.67 26.00 -14.00
C HIS A 98 -3.91 25.23 -12.69
N GLY A 99 -3.49 23.96 -12.61
CA GLY A 99 -3.72 23.12 -11.44
C GLY A 99 -5.11 22.47 -11.40
N LEU A 100 -5.83 22.40 -12.53
CA LEU A 100 -7.03 21.56 -12.66
C LEU A 100 -6.61 20.13 -13.02
N SER A 101 -7.14 19.12 -12.32
CA SER A 101 -7.04 17.71 -12.70
C SER A 101 -8.37 17.16 -13.17
N ALA A 102 -8.34 16.16 -14.04
CA ALA A 102 -9.49 15.32 -14.36
C ALA A 102 -9.03 13.86 -14.52
N ALA A 103 -9.78 12.92 -13.98
CA ALA A 103 -9.46 11.50 -14.05
C ALA A 103 -10.71 10.62 -14.19
N TRP A 104 -10.61 9.57 -15.01
CA TRP A 104 -11.66 8.57 -15.21
C TRP A 104 -11.61 7.47 -14.14
N LEU A 105 -12.78 7.02 -13.68
CA LEU A 105 -12.97 5.83 -12.86
C LEU A 105 -14.13 5.00 -13.44
N ASN A 106 -14.11 3.68 -13.31
CA ASN A 106 -15.27 2.86 -13.72
C ASN A 106 -16.47 3.10 -12.81
N LEU A 107 -17.66 3.05 -13.38
CA LEU A 107 -18.95 3.05 -12.71
C LEU A 107 -19.90 2.20 -13.57
N TYR A 108 -19.96 0.89 -13.34
CA TYR A 108 -20.74 -0.08 -14.13
C TYR A 108 -22.24 0.24 -14.17
N SER A 109 -22.76 0.97 -13.18
CA SER A 109 -24.13 1.48 -13.16
C SER A 109 -24.38 2.72 -14.05
N SER A 110 -23.36 3.23 -14.75
CA SER A 110 -23.49 4.37 -15.67
C SER A 110 -24.47 4.10 -16.81
N GLN A 111 -25.26 5.11 -17.12
CA GLN A 111 -26.21 5.15 -18.22
C GLN A 111 -26.03 6.47 -18.96
N TYR A 112 -25.23 6.43 -20.02
CA TYR A 112 -24.98 7.56 -20.91
C TYR A 112 -26.23 7.90 -21.75
N PRO A 113 -26.31 9.12 -22.33
CA PRO A 113 -27.42 9.48 -23.20
C PRO A 113 -27.52 8.51 -24.39
N SER A 114 -28.73 8.03 -24.69
CA SER A 114 -28.94 7.08 -25.79
C SER A 114 -28.42 7.62 -27.13
N ALA A 115 -28.03 6.73 -28.06
CA ALA A 115 -27.61 7.14 -29.40
C ALA A 115 -28.63 8.03 -30.14
N ALA A 116 -29.94 7.86 -29.88
CA ALA A 116 -30.97 8.75 -30.42
C ALA A 116 -31.00 10.14 -29.75
N THR A 117 -30.66 10.22 -28.46
CA THR A 117 -30.45 11.48 -27.73
C THR A 117 -29.20 12.19 -28.25
N LEU A 118 -28.10 11.46 -28.41
CA LEU A 118 -26.83 11.98 -28.92
C LEU A 118 -26.98 12.50 -30.37
N ARG A 119 -27.60 11.73 -31.28
CA ARG A 119 -27.96 12.18 -32.65
C ARG A 119 -28.82 13.43 -32.70
N ARG A 120 -29.63 13.68 -31.66
CA ARG A 120 -30.44 14.90 -31.57
C ARG A 120 -29.56 16.06 -31.13
N ALA A 121 -28.78 15.87 -30.07
CA ALA A 121 -27.92 16.89 -29.50
C ALA A 121 -26.77 17.32 -30.43
N SER A 122 -26.23 16.42 -31.23
CA SER A 122 -25.11 16.69 -32.16
C SER A 122 -25.44 17.72 -33.24
N ARG A 123 -26.71 18.06 -33.45
CA ARG A 123 -27.14 19.14 -34.34
C ARG A 123 -26.96 20.53 -33.74
N ASP A 124 -26.95 20.63 -32.41
CA ASP A 124 -26.97 21.90 -31.67
C ASP A 124 -25.68 22.12 -30.87
N ARG A 125 -25.03 21.05 -30.40
CA ARG A 125 -23.82 21.06 -29.56
C ARG A 125 -22.88 19.90 -29.94
N PRO A 126 -21.55 20.08 -29.85
CA PRO A 126 -20.60 19.00 -30.11
C PRO A 126 -20.77 17.84 -29.11
N VAL A 127 -20.55 16.62 -29.60
CA VAL A 127 -20.45 15.42 -28.76
C VAL A 127 -18.97 15.14 -28.46
N ILE A 128 -18.66 14.84 -27.19
CA ILE A 128 -17.31 14.57 -26.69
C ILE A 128 -17.32 13.20 -26.00
N ALA A 129 -16.40 12.29 -26.34
CA ALA A 129 -16.17 11.05 -25.59
C ALA A 129 -14.91 11.14 -24.71
N ALA A 130 -13.85 11.80 -25.19
CA ALA A 130 -12.61 12.03 -24.47
C ALA A 130 -12.70 13.18 -23.43
N ALA A 131 -13.70 13.12 -22.54
CA ALA A 131 -14.03 14.21 -21.61
C ALA A 131 -12.87 14.67 -20.72
N CYS A 132 -12.01 13.78 -20.20
CA CYS A 132 -10.83 14.18 -19.41
C CYS A 132 -9.83 15.02 -20.22
N SER A 133 -9.47 14.61 -21.44
CA SER A 133 -8.63 15.42 -22.34
C SER A 133 -9.28 16.76 -22.67
N PHE A 134 -10.60 16.76 -22.91
CA PHE A 134 -11.35 17.99 -23.20
C PHE A 134 -11.37 18.94 -21.99
N ILE A 135 -11.55 18.41 -20.78
CA ILE A 135 -11.54 19.21 -19.54
C ILE A 135 -10.16 19.84 -19.31
N LEU A 136 -9.11 19.02 -19.31
CA LEU A 136 -7.73 19.45 -19.07
C LEU A 136 -7.25 20.49 -20.10
N GLY A 137 -7.63 20.32 -21.36
CA GLY A 137 -7.20 21.18 -22.46
C GLY A 137 -8.00 22.46 -22.68
N ASN A 138 -9.12 22.69 -21.98
CA ASN A 138 -10.02 23.83 -22.23
C ASN A 138 -10.49 24.62 -20.99
N PHE A 139 -10.35 24.10 -19.77
CA PHE A 139 -10.80 24.79 -18.54
C PHE A 139 -9.68 24.97 -17.52
N ALA A 140 -9.65 26.10 -16.81
CA ALA A 140 -8.64 26.41 -15.81
C ALA A 140 -9.03 26.00 -14.38
N ASN A 141 -10.32 25.82 -14.09
CA ASN A 141 -10.86 25.50 -12.77
C ASN A 141 -12.22 24.79 -12.86
N VAL A 142 -12.71 24.26 -11.74
CA VAL A 142 -13.96 23.49 -11.63
C VAL A 142 -15.20 24.32 -12.00
N GLU A 143 -15.21 25.62 -11.72
CA GLU A 143 -16.31 26.52 -12.13
C GLU A 143 -16.44 26.61 -13.65
N GLN A 144 -15.31 26.79 -14.36
CA GLN A 144 -15.28 26.79 -15.82
C GLN A 144 -15.68 25.43 -16.41
N VAL A 145 -15.37 24.31 -15.73
CA VAL A 145 -15.83 22.97 -16.15
C VAL A 145 -17.36 22.91 -16.15
N LYS A 146 -18.03 23.33 -15.07
CA LYS A 146 -19.50 23.32 -15.00
C LYS A 146 -20.14 24.13 -16.14
N LEU A 147 -19.69 25.39 -16.30
CA LEU A 147 -20.19 26.31 -17.33
C LEU A 147 -19.81 25.88 -18.77
N GLY A 148 -18.75 25.08 -18.90
CA GLY A 148 -18.27 24.55 -20.17
C GLY A 148 -19.02 23.30 -20.62
N LEU A 149 -19.34 22.39 -19.67
CA LEU A 149 -20.02 21.14 -19.97
C LEU A 149 -21.49 21.35 -20.41
N ASP A 150 -22.13 22.45 -20.01
CA ASP A 150 -23.42 22.88 -20.55
C ASP A 150 -23.40 23.16 -22.08
N LYS A 151 -22.21 23.34 -22.68
CA LYS A 151 -22.06 23.66 -24.11
C LYS A 151 -21.75 22.45 -24.98
N VAL A 152 -21.58 21.27 -24.38
CA VAL A 152 -21.29 20.01 -25.08
C VAL A 152 -22.29 18.92 -24.64
N VAL A 153 -22.19 17.72 -25.23
CA VAL A 153 -22.79 16.51 -24.66
C VAL A 153 -21.73 15.44 -24.56
N ILE A 154 -21.58 14.82 -23.38
CA ILE A 154 -20.65 13.71 -23.22
C ILE A 154 -21.33 12.41 -23.66
N GLY A 155 -20.67 11.67 -24.55
CA GLY A 155 -21.06 10.35 -25.01
C GLY A 155 -20.18 9.25 -24.42
N GLU A 156 -20.68 8.02 -24.41
CA GLU A 156 -19.91 6.87 -23.94
C GLU A 156 -18.79 6.52 -24.93
N MET A 157 -17.61 6.19 -24.42
CA MET A 157 -16.46 5.79 -25.22
C MET A 157 -16.70 4.41 -25.85
N ASP A 158 -16.56 4.30 -27.17
CA ASP A 158 -16.66 3.02 -27.87
C ASP A 158 -15.34 2.23 -27.82
N GLY A 159 -15.27 1.20 -26.97
CA GLY A 159 -14.11 0.32 -26.86
C GLY A 159 -13.87 -0.57 -28.09
N ALA A 160 -14.91 -0.85 -28.91
CA ALA A 160 -14.77 -1.70 -30.11
C ALA A 160 -13.84 -1.10 -31.17
N PHE A 161 -13.54 0.19 -31.04
CA PHE A 161 -12.56 0.92 -31.82
C PHE A 161 -11.09 0.51 -31.55
N GLN A 162 -10.77 -0.03 -30.37
CA GLN A 162 -9.41 -0.40 -29.98
C GLN A 162 -8.93 -1.67 -30.70
N THR A 163 -9.83 -2.59 -31.05
CA THR A 163 -9.51 -3.82 -31.79
C THR A 163 -8.86 -3.57 -33.16
N PRO A 164 -9.41 -2.76 -34.08
CA PRO A 164 -8.83 -2.56 -35.41
C PRO A 164 -7.59 -1.63 -35.48
N LEU A 165 -7.25 -0.90 -34.41
CA LEU A 165 -6.15 0.08 -34.42
C LEU A 165 -5.03 -0.20 -33.42
N LEU A 166 -5.36 -0.82 -32.29
CA LEU A 166 -4.40 -1.20 -31.24
C LEU A 166 -4.23 -2.72 -31.15
N HIS A 167 -5.04 -3.49 -31.90
CA HIS A 167 -5.08 -4.96 -31.85
C HIS A 167 -5.46 -5.52 -30.47
N ILE A 168 -6.14 -4.73 -29.63
CA ILE A 168 -6.58 -5.15 -28.30
C ILE A 168 -7.96 -5.78 -28.39
N GLN A 169 -8.07 -7.06 -28.06
CA GLN A 169 -9.34 -7.77 -27.98
C GLN A 169 -9.98 -7.62 -26.58
N GLY A 170 -11.31 -7.53 -26.53
CA GLY A 170 -12.09 -7.66 -25.28
C GLY A 170 -12.48 -6.36 -24.58
N LEU A 171 -11.94 -5.20 -24.99
CA LEU A 171 -12.36 -3.90 -24.45
C LEU A 171 -13.72 -3.49 -25.03
N GLY A 172 -14.77 -3.73 -24.26
CA GLY A 172 -16.13 -3.32 -24.58
C GLY A 172 -16.41 -1.85 -24.26
N ALA A 173 -17.69 -1.49 -24.23
CA ALA A 173 -18.15 -0.23 -23.66
C ALA A 173 -17.55 -0.02 -22.26
N SER A 174 -17.01 1.18 -22.02
CA SER A 174 -16.40 1.54 -20.73
C SER A 174 -17.34 2.49 -19.98
N PRO A 175 -18.20 1.98 -19.08
CA PRO A 175 -19.10 2.81 -18.29
C PRO A 175 -18.28 3.53 -17.20
N LEU A 176 -17.98 4.80 -17.46
CA LEU A 176 -17.06 5.61 -16.65
C LEU A 176 -17.75 6.80 -15.96
N GLN A 177 -17.11 7.31 -14.92
CA GLN A 177 -17.38 8.57 -14.21
C GLN A 177 -16.09 9.39 -14.08
N ILE A 178 -16.19 10.70 -13.81
CA ILE A 178 -15.04 11.62 -13.76
C ILE A 178 -14.94 12.26 -12.37
N ALA A 179 -13.72 12.27 -11.81
CA ALA A 179 -13.33 13.14 -10.70
C ALA A 179 -12.56 14.36 -11.22
N VAL A 180 -12.90 15.56 -10.75
CA VAL A 180 -12.28 16.83 -11.15
C VAL A 180 -11.96 17.67 -9.90
N HIS A 181 -10.72 18.17 -9.78
CA HIS A 181 -10.26 18.97 -8.62
C HIS A 181 -9.38 20.14 -9.09
N ASP A 182 -9.38 21.25 -8.36
CA ASP A 182 -8.54 22.41 -8.69
C ASP A 182 -7.78 23.06 -7.51
N ALA A 183 -6.91 24.02 -7.84
CA ALA A 183 -6.03 24.73 -6.90
C ALA A 183 -6.75 25.60 -5.85
N SER A 184 -8.05 25.91 -6.04
CA SER A 184 -8.87 26.60 -5.03
C SER A 184 -9.35 25.66 -3.92
N GLY A 185 -9.25 24.34 -4.12
CA GLY A 185 -9.90 23.36 -3.27
C GLY A 185 -11.37 23.15 -3.63
N ALA A 186 -11.76 23.40 -4.89
CA ALA A 186 -13.03 22.93 -5.43
C ALA A 186 -12.90 21.47 -5.92
N SER A 187 -14.01 20.73 -5.88
CA SER A 187 -14.14 19.37 -6.40
C SER A 187 -15.50 19.19 -7.09
N LEU A 188 -15.52 18.37 -8.12
CA LEU A 188 -16.70 18.01 -8.90
C LEU A 188 -16.61 16.54 -9.32
N VAL A 189 -17.68 15.79 -9.06
CA VAL A 189 -17.87 14.45 -9.61
C VAL A 189 -18.92 14.50 -10.73
N ILE A 190 -18.63 13.81 -11.84
CA ILE A 190 -19.49 13.73 -13.03
C ILE A 190 -19.87 12.27 -13.24
N GLU A 191 -21.15 11.95 -13.03
CA GLU A 191 -21.71 10.61 -13.28
C GLU A 191 -22.76 10.67 -14.39
N PHE A 192 -22.97 9.55 -15.09
CA PHE A 192 -24.00 9.44 -16.11
C PHE A 192 -25.10 8.53 -15.58
N LEU A 193 -26.22 9.10 -15.14
CA LEU A 193 -27.30 8.37 -14.48
C LEU A 193 -28.61 8.62 -15.24
N GLU A 194 -29.38 7.55 -15.46
CA GLU A 194 -30.69 7.62 -16.12
C GLU A 194 -30.64 8.25 -17.53
N GLY A 195 -29.53 8.04 -18.26
CA GLY A 195 -29.32 8.62 -19.59
C GLY A 195 -28.93 10.11 -19.57
N SER A 196 -28.55 10.67 -18.42
CA SER A 196 -28.27 12.09 -18.22
C SER A 196 -26.96 12.31 -17.44
N MET A 197 -26.20 13.33 -17.83
CA MET A 197 -25.05 13.81 -17.03
C MET A 197 -25.55 14.42 -15.72
N ARG A 198 -24.98 13.99 -14.59
CA ARG A 198 -25.22 14.52 -13.25
C ARG A 198 -23.92 15.11 -12.72
N LEU A 199 -23.99 16.36 -12.25
CA LEU A 199 -22.88 17.09 -11.65
C LEU A 199 -23.07 17.10 -10.13
N PHE A 200 -22.09 16.62 -9.39
CA PHE A 200 -22.09 16.62 -7.94
C PHE A 200 -21.04 17.59 -7.40
N ASP A 201 -21.50 18.80 -7.12
CA ASP A 201 -20.77 19.83 -6.37
C ASP A 201 -20.58 19.38 -4.93
N ARG A 202 -19.33 19.08 -4.54
CA ARG A 202 -19.10 18.40 -3.26
C ARG A 202 -17.77 18.77 -2.60
N ASP A 203 -17.85 18.98 -1.29
CA ASP A 203 -16.76 18.71 -0.32
C ASP A 203 -16.55 17.21 -0.08
N ALA A 204 -16.97 16.34 -1.01
CA ALA A 204 -16.75 14.91 -0.94
C ALA A 204 -15.32 14.65 -1.39
N ASP A 205 -14.45 14.51 -0.41
CA ASP A 205 -13.03 14.29 -0.62
C ASP A 205 -12.69 12.89 -1.17
N VAL A 206 -13.65 12.06 -1.57
CA VAL A 206 -13.43 10.65 -1.98
C VAL A 206 -14.41 10.24 -3.08
N LEU A 207 -13.92 9.44 -4.03
CA LEU A 207 -14.70 8.72 -5.04
C LEU A 207 -14.09 7.33 -5.31
N THR A 208 -14.92 6.30 -5.38
CA THR A 208 -14.56 4.97 -5.89
C THR A 208 -15.54 4.55 -6.99
N ASN A 209 -15.51 3.29 -7.43
CA ASN A 209 -16.34 2.76 -8.52
C ASN A 209 -17.86 2.68 -8.17
N ASP A 210 -18.45 1.48 -8.18
CA ASP A 210 -19.88 1.31 -7.86
C ASP A 210 -20.15 1.19 -6.36
N PRO A 211 -21.39 1.45 -5.89
CA PRO A 211 -22.48 2.10 -6.63
C PRO A 211 -22.19 3.59 -6.87
N ALA A 212 -23.06 4.30 -7.59
CA ALA A 212 -22.98 5.74 -7.77
C ALA A 212 -22.83 6.51 -6.43
N LEU A 213 -22.13 7.64 -6.46
CA LEU A 213 -21.71 8.46 -5.32
C LEU A 213 -22.83 8.73 -4.28
N PRO A 214 -24.09 9.07 -4.65
CA PRO A 214 -25.17 9.24 -3.68
C PRO A 214 -25.37 8.02 -2.77
N LYS A 215 -25.20 6.81 -3.31
CA LYS A 215 -25.33 5.57 -2.53
C LYS A 215 -24.07 5.25 -1.71
N GLN A 216 -22.88 5.55 -2.22
CA GLN A 216 -21.63 5.44 -1.43
C GLN A 216 -21.73 6.30 -0.14
N LEU A 217 -22.26 7.52 -0.28
CA LEU A 217 -22.47 8.46 0.81
C LEU A 217 -23.55 8.01 1.81
N GLU A 218 -24.66 7.45 1.32
CA GLU A 218 -25.69 6.83 2.18
C GLU A 218 -25.09 5.69 3.02
N MET A 219 -24.27 4.83 2.40
CA MET A 219 -23.61 3.70 3.08
C MET A 219 -22.52 4.17 4.05
N LEU A 220 -21.82 5.28 3.78
CA LEU A 220 -20.92 5.92 4.73
C LEU A 220 -21.67 6.48 5.95
N ALA A 221 -22.81 7.13 5.75
CA ALA A 221 -23.65 7.63 6.84
C ALA A 221 -24.23 6.50 7.72
N GLN A 222 -24.52 5.33 7.13
CA GLN A 222 -24.95 4.13 7.85
C GLN A 222 -23.83 3.49 8.69
N ASN A 223 -22.55 3.74 8.36
CA ASN A 223 -21.39 3.29 9.14
C ASN A 223 -21.17 4.14 10.40
N THR A 224 -22.17 4.15 11.28
CA THR A 224 -22.19 4.92 12.54
C THR A 224 -21.05 4.55 13.51
N LYS A 225 -20.57 3.30 13.45
CA LYS A 225 -19.43 2.80 14.23
C LYS A 225 -18.07 3.27 13.69
N ARG A 226 -18.01 3.90 12.52
CA ARG A 226 -16.78 4.24 11.79
C ARG A 226 -15.82 3.04 11.67
N SER A 227 -16.37 1.84 11.43
CA SER A 227 -15.57 0.65 11.13
C SER A 227 -14.86 0.84 9.81
N GLN A 228 -13.57 0.55 9.77
CA GLN A 228 -12.82 0.49 8.53
C GLN A 228 -12.86 -0.97 8.07
N PRO A 229 -13.59 -1.31 7.00
CA PRO A 229 -13.56 -2.66 6.42
C PRO A 229 -12.21 -2.92 5.76
N GLY A 230 -11.83 -4.19 5.59
CA GLY A 230 -10.49 -4.60 5.11
C GLY A 230 -10.44 -5.16 3.70
N GLY A 231 -11.60 -5.50 3.10
CA GLY A 231 -11.69 -5.93 1.71
C GLY A 231 -11.33 -4.83 0.71
N TYR A 232 -11.26 -5.21 -0.57
CA TYR A 232 -10.92 -4.29 -1.67
C TYR A 232 -12.13 -3.93 -2.54
N THR A 233 -13.36 -4.16 -2.07
CA THR A 233 -14.56 -3.69 -2.79
C THR A 233 -14.61 -2.16 -2.83
N SER A 234 -15.31 -1.59 -3.81
CA SER A 234 -15.44 -0.15 -3.96
C SER A 234 -15.93 0.53 -2.68
N ILE A 235 -16.99 0.01 -2.05
CA ILE A 235 -17.51 0.50 -0.77
C ILE A 235 -16.49 0.36 0.36
N ASP A 236 -15.72 -0.74 0.42
CA ASP A 236 -14.72 -0.91 1.49
C ASP A 236 -13.65 0.18 1.44
N ARG A 237 -13.13 0.43 0.23
CA ARG A 237 -12.13 1.47 -0.04
C ARG A 237 -12.71 2.87 0.21
N PHE A 238 -13.93 3.13 -0.24
CA PHE A 238 -14.63 4.40 -0.02
C PHE A 238 -14.77 4.71 1.47
N GLN A 239 -15.26 3.74 2.26
CA GLN A 239 -15.42 3.92 3.70
C GLN A 239 -14.07 4.08 4.41
N ARG A 240 -13.06 3.27 4.06
CA ARG A 240 -11.71 3.35 4.63
C ARG A 240 -11.08 4.73 4.40
N ILE A 241 -11.01 5.18 3.15
CA ILE A 241 -10.43 6.48 2.80
C ILE A 241 -11.26 7.62 3.40
N SER A 242 -12.59 7.60 3.33
CA SER A 242 -13.43 8.67 3.92
C SER A 242 -13.18 8.84 5.42
N ILE A 243 -13.04 7.72 6.15
CA ILE A 243 -12.78 7.75 7.60
C ILE A 243 -11.35 8.20 7.92
N LEU A 244 -10.36 7.75 7.15
CA LEU A 244 -8.95 8.10 7.38
C LEU A 244 -8.62 9.55 6.95
N ASN A 245 -9.14 9.98 5.82
CA ASN A 245 -9.00 11.34 5.30
C ASN A 245 -9.60 12.36 6.29
N GLN A 246 -10.84 12.14 6.75
CA GLN A 246 -11.44 12.99 7.79
C GLN A 246 -10.60 13.02 9.07
N ARG A 247 -9.97 11.91 9.48
CA ARG A 247 -9.07 11.90 10.65
C ARG A 247 -7.82 12.74 10.40
N LEU A 248 -7.15 12.58 9.27
CA LEU A 248 -5.94 13.37 8.95
C LEU A 248 -6.25 14.88 8.91
N GLN A 249 -7.36 15.28 8.29
CA GLN A 249 -7.81 16.68 8.26
C GLN A 249 -8.17 17.25 9.65
N THR A 250 -8.61 16.40 10.60
CA THR A 250 -9.06 16.85 11.94
C THR A 250 -8.05 16.63 13.07
N GLN A 251 -7.04 15.78 12.89
CA GLN A 251 -6.10 15.36 13.94
C GLN A 251 -4.67 15.88 13.74
N ARG A 252 -4.42 16.75 12.76
CA ARG A 252 -3.09 17.33 12.47
C ARG A 252 -2.66 18.32 13.57
N HIS A 253 -2.26 17.78 14.72
CA HIS A 253 -1.55 18.51 15.77
C HIS A 253 -0.11 18.75 15.32
N THR A 254 0.25 20.01 15.11
CA THR A 254 1.54 20.74 15.26
C THR A 254 2.86 20.03 15.70
N THR A 255 3.09 18.75 15.41
CA THR A 255 4.23 17.99 15.98
C THR A 255 5.22 17.44 14.96
N LEU A 256 4.83 17.27 13.70
CA LEU A 256 5.78 17.33 12.59
C LEU A 256 5.89 18.79 12.18
N SER A 257 7.07 19.39 12.39
CA SER A 257 7.33 20.80 12.15
C SER A 257 6.94 21.23 10.72
N ASP A 258 6.34 22.41 10.57
CA ASP A 258 5.89 23.02 9.29
C ASP A 258 7.04 23.34 8.28
N VAL A 259 8.25 22.81 8.52
CA VAL A 259 9.49 23.05 7.79
C VAL A 259 9.46 22.52 6.35
N ASP A 260 8.65 21.48 6.05
CA ASP A 260 8.41 21.01 4.68
C ASP A 260 6.92 20.63 4.48
N SER A 261 6.11 21.66 4.28
CA SER A 261 4.66 21.58 4.07
C SER A 261 4.25 20.77 2.82
N GLU A 262 5.11 20.70 1.81
CA GLU A 262 4.89 19.89 0.61
C GLU A 262 5.11 18.41 0.93
N LYS A 263 6.30 18.06 1.44
CA LYS A 263 6.68 16.68 1.77
C LYS A 263 5.71 16.01 2.73
N SER A 264 5.22 16.74 3.74
CA SER A 264 4.21 16.21 4.67
C SER A 264 2.88 15.91 3.97
N THR A 265 2.34 16.83 3.17
CA THR A 265 1.04 16.63 2.51
C THR A 265 1.08 15.60 1.38
N ILE A 266 2.20 15.50 0.65
CA ILE A 266 2.41 14.43 -0.33
C ILE A 266 2.57 13.07 0.36
N SER A 267 3.28 13.01 1.49
CA SER A 267 3.36 11.80 2.31
C SER A 267 1.99 11.34 2.81
N ASP A 268 1.16 12.24 3.34
CA ASP A 268 -0.19 11.92 3.82
C ASP A 268 -1.06 11.29 2.72
N ALA A 269 -1.00 11.84 1.50
CA ALA A 269 -1.68 11.27 0.33
C ALA A 269 -1.14 9.87 -0.04
N ILE A 270 0.18 9.66 -0.04
CA ILE A 270 0.78 8.35 -0.33
C ILE A 270 0.39 7.32 0.74
N GLN A 271 0.42 7.67 2.04
CA GLN A 271 0.03 6.73 3.09
C GLN A 271 -1.45 6.35 3.01
N LEU A 272 -2.33 7.25 2.56
CA LEU A 272 -3.72 6.91 2.28
C LEU A 272 -3.87 5.98 1.06
N LEU A 273 -3.19 6.27 -0.06
CA LEU A 273 -3.19 5.42 -1.26
C LEU A 273 -2.78 3.97 -0.93
N ARG A 274 -1.74 3.80 -0.11
CA ARG A 274 -1.29 2.47 0.36
C ARG A 274 -2.39 1.64 1.00
N THR A 275 -3.32 2.28 1.71
CA THR A 275 -4.43 1.57 2.35
C THR A 275 -5.45 0.99 1.36
N VAL A 276 -5.42 1.39 0.08
CA VAL A 276 -6.34 0.92 -0.96
C VAL A 276 -5.67 0.24 -2.15
N VAL A 277 -4.34 0.37 -2.28
CA VAL A 277 -3.53 -0.43 -3.23
C VAL A 277 -3.75 -1.93 -2.99
N ARG A 278 -4.10 -2.64 -4.06
CA ARG A 278 -4.39 -4.08 -4.07
C ARG A 278 -3.13 -4.87 -4.42
N PRO A 279 -2.62 -5.74 -3.53
CA PRO A 279 -1.34 -6.42 -3.72
C PRO A 279 -1.38 -7.69 -4.58
N THR A 280 -2.54 -8.29 -4.85
CA THR A 280 -2.64 -9.67 -5.39
C THR A 280 -3.44 -9.81 -6.71
N ALA A 281 -3.36 -11.01 -7.29
CA ALA A 281 -3.45 -11.38 -8.71
C ALA A 281 -4.72 -11.08 -9.55
N ALA A 282 -5.75 -10.42 -9.00
CA ALA A 282 -6.93 -9.99 -9.76
C ALA A 282 -7.04 -8.46 -9.67
N ASP A 283 -7.15 -7.76 -10.80
CA ASP A 283 -7.21 -6.29 -10.90
C ASP A 283 -6.09 -5.57 -10.07
N PRO A 284 -4.79 -5.77 -10.37
CA PRO A 284 -3.71 -5.15 -9.60
C PRO A 284 -3.69 -3.62 -9.75
N SER A 285 -3.20 -2.94 -8.71
CA SER A 285 -2.89 -1.50 -8.78
C SER A 285 -1.68 -1.26 -9.69
N GLN A 286 -1.88 -0.93 -10.96
CA GLN A 286 -0.79 -0.68 -11.90
C GLN A 286 0.03 0.56 -11.51
N TRP A 287 -0.63 1.58 -10.99
CA TRP A 287 0.01 2.81 -10.56
C TRP A 287 -0.82 3.65 -9.59
N SER A 288 -0.16 4.65 -9.00
CA SER A 288 -0.79 5.69 -8.20
C SER A 288 -0.19 7.05 -8.50
N VAL A 289 -1.02 8.09 -8.40
CA VAL A 289 -0.65 9.49 -8.68
C VAL A 289 -1.10 10.39 -7.52
N VAL A 290 -0.32 11.42 -7.22
CA VAL A 290 -0.67 12.53 -6.32
C VAL A 290 -0.41 13.84 -7.07
N ARG A 291 -1.38 14.75 -7.05
CA ARG A 291 -1.41 15.99 -7.82
C ARG A 291 -1.44 17.15 -6.84
N ASP A 292 -0.34 17.88 -6.70
CA ASP A 292 -0.32 19.16 -5.98
C ASP A 292 -0.84 20.24 -6.90
N HIS A 293 -2.07 20.68 -6.64
CA HIS A 293 -2.78 21.62 -7.50
C HIS A 293 -2.20 23.03 -7.42
N GLN A 294 -1.73 23.45 -6.25
CA GLN A 294 -1.26 24.81 -6.01
C GLN A 294 0.19 24.99 -6.47
N ARG A 295 1.06 24.00 -6.22
CA ARG A 295 2.44 23.99 -6.72
C ARG A 295 2.54 23.49 -8.17
N ARG A 296 1.45 22.90 -8.71
CA ARG A 296 1.35 22.30 -10.05
C ARG A 296 2.41 21.22 -10.28
N ARG A 297 2.42 20.22 -9.40
CA ARG A 297 3.37 19.09 -9.42
C ARG A 297 2.63 17.76 -9.42
N LEU A 298 3.01 16.89 -10.35
CA LEU A 298 2.47 15.56 -10.48
C LEU A 298 3.51 14.56 -9.96
N TYR A 299 3.17 13.89 -8.87
CA TYR A 299 3.93 12.84 -8.23
C TYR A 299 3.32 11.48 -8.57
N PHE A 300 4.12 10.45 -8.86
CA PHE A 300 3.60 9.13 -9.23
C PHE A 300 4.53 7.98 -8.87
N GLN A 301 3.94 6.79 -8.75
CA GLN A 301 4.58 5.49 -8.51
C GLN A 301 3.88 4.44 -9.39
N SER A 302 4.59 3.41 -9.85
CA SER A 302 4.01 2.26 -10.56
C SER A 302 4.23 0.97 -9.77
N TYR A 303 3.50 -0.10 -10.10
CA TYR A 303 3.57 -1.37 -9.38
C TYR A 303 5.03 -1.87 -9.24
N GLN A 304 5.79 -1.90 -10.35
CA GLN A 304 7.20 -2.31 -10.34
C GLN A 304 8.19 -1.26 -9.87
N ASN A 305 7.81 0.01 -9.89
CA ASN A 305 8.71 1.11 -9.55
C ASN A 305 8.02 2.01 -8.52
N GLN A 306 8.16 1.56 -7.28
CA GLN A 306 7.69 2.25 -6.07
C GLN A 306 8.51 3.50 -5.73
N ALA A 307 9.59 3.84 -6.47
CA ALA A 307 10.28 5.11 -6.26
C ALA A 307 9.36 6.28 -6.67
N LEU A 308 9.12 7.18 -5.72
CA LEU A 308 8.30 8.37 -5.94
C LEU A 308 8.96 9.29 -6.96
N ARG A 309 8.33 9.47 -8.12
CA ARG A 309 8.81 10.29 -9.23
C ARG A 309 7.94 11.52 -9.41
N ARG A 310 8.52 12.63 -9.88
CA ARG A 310 7.84 13.93 -10.01
C ARG A 310 8.04 14.58 -11.38
N VAL A 311 6.96 15.12 -11.93
CA VAL A 311 6.98 16.15 -12.99
C VAL A 311 6.53 17.49 -12.40
N ASP A 312 7.32 18.54 -12.58
CA ASP A 312 6.97 19.91 -12.19
C ASP A 312 6.43 20.68 -13.41
N LEU A 313 5.12 20.94 -13.44
CA LEU A 313 4.46 21.55 -14.59
C LEU A 313 4.83 23.03 -14.75
N ALA A 314 5.25 23.71 -13.68
CA ALA A 314 5.70 25.11 -13.76
C ALA A 314 7.03 25.27 -14.50
N ARG A 315 7.73 24.16 -14.79
CA ARG A 315 8.97 24.11 -15.58
C ARG A 315 8.77 23.66 -17.03
N LEU A 316 7.53 23.38 -17.45
CA LEU A 316 7.19 22.96 -18.81
C LEU A 316 6.82 24.15 -19.70
N ASN A 317 7.32 24.16 -20.94
CA ASN A 317 6.92 25.17 -21.93
C ASN A 317 5.73 24.67 -22.75
N PHE A 318 4.52 24.93 -22.27
CA PHE A 318 3.28 24.57 -22.98
C PHE A 318 2.97 25.44 -24.20
N ALA A 319 3.72 26.52 -24.48
CA ALA A 319 3.51 27.32 -25.68
C ALA A 319 4.24 26.76 -26.93
N ASP A 320 5.20 25.87 -26.73
CA ASP A 320 6.00 25.27 -27.79
C ASP A 320 5.47 23.87 -28.16
N GLN A 321 4.90 23.73 -29.37
CA GLN A 321 4.42 22.45 -29.89
C GLN A 321 5.53 21.38 -30.02
N THR A 322 6.80 21.77 -30.09
CA THR A 322 7.93 20.84 -30.11
C THR A 322 8.26 20.26 -28.73
N SER A 323 7.68 20.79 -27.64
CA SER A 323 7.89 20.31 -26.26
C SER A 323 7.09 19.05 -25.89
N ARG A 324 6.19 18.59 -26.78
CA ARG A 324 5.48 17.31 -26.60
C ARG A 324 6.46 16.13 -26.52
N ARG A 325 6.48 15.47 -25.36
CA ARG A 325 7.37 14.37 -24.97
C ARG A 325 6.60 13.39 -24.10
N CYS A 326 6.92 12.11 -24.16
CA CYS A 326 6.43 11.14 -23.20
C CYS A 326 7.53 10.21 -22.66
N ILE A 327 7.26 9.59 -21.51
CA ILE A 327 8.13 8.58 -20.87
C ILE A 327 7.26 7.44 -20.30
N PRO A 328 7.65 6.15 -20.46
CA PRO A 328 6.95 5.03 -19.83
C PRO A 328 6.84 5.19 -18.32
N LEU A 329 5.67 4.87 -17.74
CA LEU A 329 5.38 5.16 -16.34
C LEU A 329 6.26 4.38 -15.35
N HIS A 330 6.85 3.25 -15.74
CA HIS A 330 7.77 2.47 -14.92
C HIS A 330 9.25 2.90 -15.07
N ALA A 331 9.58 3.73 -16.05
CA ALA A 331 10.96 4.06 -16.40
C ALA A 331 11.70 4.91 -15.35
N GLY A 332 13.03 4.91 -15.48
CA GLY A 332 13.97 5.56 -14.56
C GLY A 332 14.43 4.64 -13.42
N PRO A 333 15.25 5.14 -12.48
CA PRO A 333 15.71 4.38 -11.33
C PRO A 333 14.53 3.87 -10.48
N TRP A 334 14.65 2.66 -9.94
CA TRP A 334 13.65 2.07 -9.02
C TRP A 334 14.16 1.95 -7.57
N HIS A 335 15.47 2.09 -7.36
CA HIS A 335 16.10 2.37 -6.07
C HIS A 335 17.22 3.42 -6.24
N SER A 336 17.66 3.99 -5.13
CA SER A 336 18.99 4.60 -5.02
C SER A 336 19.94 3.59 -4.39
N GLU A 337 21.08 3.34 -5.03
CA GLU A 337 22.23 2.81 -4.28
C GLU A 337 22.67 3.85 -3.24
N ILE A 338 23.12 3.37 -2.09
CA ILE A 338 23.91 4.14 -1.15
C ILE A 338 25.37 3.85 -1.51
N PRO A 339 26.15 4.82 -1.99
CA PRO A 339 27.50 4.56 -2.49
C PRO A 339 28.39 3.88 -1.44
N SER A 340 29.19 2.91 -1.86
CA SER A 340 30.22 2.23 -1.04
C SER A 340 31.23 3.19 -0.41
N ALA A 341 31.40 4.38 -1.00
CA ALA A 341 31.94 5.57 -0.32
C ALA A 341 30.93 6.13 0.70
N LEU A 342 30.57 5.32 1.69
CA LEU A 342 29.87 5.74 2.91
C LEU A 342 30.73 6.83 3.55
N THR A 343 30.32 8.08 3.39
CA THR A 343 31.08 9.26 3.80
C THR A 343 31.61 9.09 5.21
N ARG A 344 32.87 9.47 5.45
CA ARG A 344 33.52 9.48 6.77
C ARG A 344 32.81 10.44 7.74
N GLN A 345 31.63 10.08 8.21
CA GLN A 345 31.06 10.59 9.45
C GLN A 345 31.65 9.75 10.58
N THR A 346 32.83 10.16 11.05
CA THR A 346 33.24 9.87 12.42
C THR A 346 32.10 10.26 13.35
N ALA A 347 31.67 9.31 14.19
CA ALA A 347 30.44 9.34 14.97
C ALA A 347 30.03 10.73 15.50
N MET A 348 29.03 11.35 14.87
CA MET A 348 28.52 12.66 15.26
C MET A 348 27.25 12.54 16.12
N TYR A 349 27.35 11.78 17.21
CA TYR A 349 26.28 11.65 18.22
C TYR A 349 26.78 11.85 19.67
N ALA A 350 27.83 12.65 19.85
CA ALA A 350 28.32 13.06 21.18
C ALA A 350 28.05 14.54 21.55
N THR A 351 27.84 15.43 20.56
CA THR A 351 27.84 16.90 20.80
C THR A 351 26.92 17.70 19.85
N SER A 352 25.63 17.37 19.76
CA SER A 352 24.62 18.20 19.08
C SER A 352 23.38 18.49 19.94
N VAL A 353 23.62 18.80 21.22
CA VAL A 353 22.70 19.60 22.06
C VAL A 353 23.28 21.01 22.21
N ALA A 354 23.51 21.68 21.07
CA ALA A 354 23.91 23.08 21.00
C ALA A 354 23.60 23.67 19.61
N THR A 355 22.66 24.62 19.57
CA THR A 355 22.54 25.72 18.60
C THR A 355 22.66 25.40 17.10
N ASP A 356 21.51 25.14 16.46
CA ASP A 356 21.23 25.66 15.12
C ASP A 356 20.16 26.76 15.23
N ALA A 357 20.62 28.01 15.27
CA ALA A 357 19.78 29.20 15.16
C ALA A 357 20.47 30.20 14.24
N ASN A 358 19.74 30.72 13.26
CA ASN A 358 20.26 31.61 12.22
C ASN A 358 20.94 32.85 12.80
N ASP A 359 22.00 33.27 12.10
CA ASP A 359 22.60 34.59 12.28
C ASP A 359 21.63 35.73 11.92
N GLN A 360 21.84 36.89 12.56
CA GLN A 360 21.19 38.21 12.38
C GLN A 360 19.93 38.54 13.20
N ALA A 361 20.15 39.07 14.42
CA ALA A 361 19.67 40.41 14.81
C ALA A 361 20.27 40.82 16.18
N VAL A 362 21.06 41.90 16.21
CA VAL A 362 21.54 42.50 17.47
C VAL A 362 20.44 43.39 18.07
N ALA A 363 19.83 42.96 19.16
CA ALA A 363 19.03 43.83 20.04
C ALA A 363 19.14 43.38 21.50
N THR A 364 19.63 44.28 22.36
CA THR A 364 19.83 44.06 23.79
C THR A 364 18.52 43.86 24.56
N LEU A 365 18.43 42.81 25.39
CA LEU A 365 17.39 42.68 26.41
C LEU A 365 17.99 42.33 27.78
N THR A 366 17.60 43.14 28.77
CA THR A 366 17.89 42.96 30.20
C THR A 366 17.08 41.83 30.82
N PRO A 367 17.60 41.12 31.85
CA PRO A 367 16.86 40.05 32.51
C PRO A 367 15.77 40.61 33.42
N VAL A 368 14.50 40.40 33.07
CA VAL A 368 13.38 40.59 33.98
C VAL A 368 12.99 39.23 34.58
N PHE A 369 13.28 39.05 35.87
CA PHE A 369 12.73 37.96 36.67
C PHE A 369 11.22 38.16 36.86
N VAL A 370 10.39 37.25 36.32
CA VAL A 370 9.05 36.97 36.86
C VAL A 370 8.78 35.47 36.81
N ALA A 371 8.32 34.91 37.94
CA ALA A 371 7.98 33.50 38.09
C ALA A 371 6.65 33.15 37.39
N GLY A 372 6.53 31.90 36.91
CA GLY A 372 5.37 31.47 36.13
C GLY A 372 5.15 29.96 36.06
N VAL A 373 5.45 29.21 37.13
CA VAL A 373 5.04 27.81 37.27
C VAL A 373 3.84 27.73 38.22
N ILE A 374 2.88 26.85 37.90
CA ILE A 374 1.60 26.51 38.58
C ILE A 374 0.35 27.03 37.85
N THR A 375 -0.09 26.28 36.83
CA THR A 375 -1.49 26.19 36.37
C THR A 375 -1.81 24.76 35.92
N GLY A 376 -1.75 23.80 36.85
CA GLY A 376 -2.04 22.37 36.57
C GLY A 376 -2.82 21.61 37.65
N THR A 377 -3.07 22.21 38.82
CA THR A 377 -3.63 21.51 39.99
C THR A 377 -4.96 22.06 40.49
N THR A 378 -5.46 23.16 39.91
CA THR A 378 -6.66 23.86 40.42
C THR A 378 -8.00 23.30 39.93
N LEU A 379 -8.06 22.55 38.82
CA LEU A 379 -9.31 21.87 38.40
C LEU A 379 -9.61 20.61 39.22
N GLY A 380 -8.59 19.89 39.70
CA GLY A 380 -8.78 18.66 40.50
C GLY A 380 -9.43 18.93 41.86
N PHE A 381 -9.03 20.01 42.54
CA PHE A 381 -9.55 20.34 43.87
C PHE A 381 -11.00 20.85 43.88
N ILE A 382 -11.43 21.56 42.84
CA ILE A 382 -12.82 22.05 42.75
C ILE A 382 -13.81 20.90 42.55
N LEU A 383 -13.43 19.86 41.80
CA LEU A 383 -14.27 18.66 41.59
C LEU A 383 -14.36 17.78 42.85
N LEU A 384 -13.28 17.69 43.63
CA LEU A 384 -13.27 16.93 44.89
C LEU A 384 -14.04 17.62 46.02
N HIS A 385 -13.97 18.96 46.13
CA HIS A 385 -14.71 19.68 47.18
C HIS A 385 -16.23 19.73 46.91
N THR A 386 -16.65 19.82 45.65
CA THR A 386 -18.08 19.78 45.28
C THR A 386 -18.72 18.39 45.48
N LEU A 387 -17.94 17.31 45.38
CA LEU A 387 -18.42 15.95 45.70
C LEU A 387 -18.51 15.67 47.21
N SER A 388 -17.69 16.33 48.03
CA SER A 388 -17.69 16.13 49.49
C SER A 388 -18.91 16.76 50.20
N THR A 389 -19.45 17.86 49.66
CA THR A 389 -20.63 18.55 50.24
C THR A 389 -21.95 17.89 49.88
N LEU A 390 -22.05 17.24 48.71
CA LEU A 390 -23.24 16.47 48.31
C LEU A 390 -23.46 15.19 49.13
N SER A 391 -22.42 14.65 49.80
CA SER A 391 -22.54 13.43 50.61
C SER A 391 -23.13 13.63 52.01
N ARG A 392 -23.37 14.87 52.46
CA ARG A 392 -23.93 15.15 53.80
C ARG A 392 -25.41 15.52 53.83
N SER A 393 -26.09 15.60 52.68
CA SER A 393 -27.47 16.08 52.59
C SER A 393 -28.40 15.20 51.74
N TYR A 394 -28.30 13.87 51.83
CA TYR A 394 -29.46 12.99 51.60
C TYR A 394 -29.33 11.73 52.46
N GLY A 395 -30.27 11.54 53.39
CA GLY A 395 -30.30 10.37 54.27
C GLY A 395 -30.88 9.14 53.58
N THR A 396 -30.25 7.99 53.83
CA THR A 396 -30.82 6.61 53.74
C THR A 396 -31.47 6.16 52.43
N LYS A 397 -30.95 5.03 51.90
CA LYS A 397 -31.49 4.18 50.81
C LYS A 397 -31.24 4.64 49.37
N THR A 398 -30.12 4.21 48.79
CA THR A 398 -29.97 3.97 47.33
C THR A 398 -29.24 2.65 47.06
N ARG A 399 -29.54 2.05 45.90
CA ARG A 399 -29.33 0.62 45.56
C ARG A 399 -27.88 0.24 45.22
N PRO A 400 -27.52 -1.07 45.28
CA PRO A 400 -26.18 -1.57 44.89
C PRO A 400 -25.80 -1.29 43.42
N GLU A 401 -26.75 -0.94 42.56
CA GLU A 401 -26.56 -0.68 41.12
C GLU A 401 -25.62 0.50 40.81
N ILE A 402 -25.46 1.47 41.74
CA ILE A 402 -24.64 2.67 41.51
C ILE A 402 -23.13 2.38 41.71
N MET A 403 -22.77 1.36 42.51
CA MET A 403 -21.37 0.95 42.66
C MET A 403 -20.85 0.23 41.41
N THR A 404 -21.71 -0.55 40.74
CA THR A 404 -21.35 -1.32 39.54
C THR A 404 -20.99 -0.43 38.35
N VAL A 405 -21.69 0.70 38.18
CA VAL A 405 -21.44 1.65 37.07
C VAL A 405 -20.09 2.36 37.22
N ARG A 406 -19.66 2.67 38.45
CA ARG A 406 -18.36 3.32 38.70
C ARG A 406 -17.18 2.41 38.37
N SER A 407 -17.24 1.13 38.74
CA SER A 407 -16.21 0.15 38.37
C SER A 407 -16.21 -0.15 36.86
N ALA A 408 -17.39 -0.19 36.22
CA ALA A 408 -17.50 -0.40 34.78
C ALA A 408 -16.86 0.73 33.95
N CYS A 409 -17.02 1.99 34.34
CA CYS A 409 -16.39 3.12 33.62
C CYS A 409 -14.88 3.19 33.82
N ALA A 410 -14.35 2.81 34.99
CA ALA A 410 -12.91 2.72 35.22
C ALA A 410 -12.27 1.58 34.39
N LEU A 411 -12.92 0.41 34.34
CA LEU A 411 -12.47 -0.73 33.55
C LEU A 411 -12.57 -0.46 32.03
N ALA A 412 -13.57 0.31 31.59
CA ALA A 412 -13.72 0.71 30.19
C ALA A 412 -12.64 1.70 29.71
N LEU A 413 -12.08 2.53 30.60
CA LEU A 413 -10.96 3.42 30.26
C LEU A 413 -9.61 2.68 30.18
N ALA A 414 -9.45 1.58 30.92
CA ALA A 414 -8.26 0.71 30.86
C ALA A 414 -8.23 -0.19 29.60
N LEU A 415 -9.35 -0.32 28.88
CA LEU A 415 -9.50 -1.17 27.69
C LEU A 415 -9.22 -0.44 26.36
N LEU A 416 -8.42 0.63 26.38
CA LEU A 416 -7.82 1.17 25.16
C LEU A 416 -6.53 0.37 24.84
N PRO A 417 -6.54 -0.55 23.86
CA PRO A 417 -5.31 -1.23 23.46
C PRO A 417 -4.32 -0.18 22.96
N HIS A 418 -3.18 -0.10 23.64
CA HIS A 418 -2.06 0.73 23.23
C HIS A 418 -1.39 0.02 22.05
N ALA A 419 -1.96 0.21 20.86
CA ALA A 419 -1.48 -0.39 19.63
C ALA A 419 -0.14 0.25 19.22
N PHE A 420 0.95 -0.25 19.81
CA PHE A 420 2.19 -0.41 19.08
C PHE A 420 1.92 -1.38 17.94
N ALA A 421 2.45 -1.03 16.78
CA ALA A 421 2.21 -1.74 15.56
C ALA A 421 3.57 -2.03 14.92
N CYS A 422 3.88 -3.29 14.73
CA CYS A 422 4.94 -3.77 13.84
C CYS A 422 4.36 -4.99 13.14
N SER A 423 4.67 -5.14 11.86
CA SER A 423 4.34 -6.35 11.11
C SER A 423 5.60 -6.81 10.43
N ASP A 424 5.94 -8.08 10.57
CA ASP A 424 7.03 -8.75 9.87
C ASP A 424 6.47 -9.98 9.14
N PHE A 425 6.97 -10.29 7.95
CA PHE A 425 6.66 -11.53 7.26
C PHE A 425 7.77 -12.02 6.34
N LEU A 426 7.89 -13.34 6.22
CA LEU A 426 8.55 -14.02 5.11
C LEU A 426 7.61 -14.07 3.89
N LEU A 427 8.05 -13.57 2.74
CA LEU A 427 7.28 -13.54 1.50
C LEU A 427 7.07 -14.95 0.95
N ASN A 428 5.81 -15.39 0.88
CA ASN A 428 5.42 -16.65 0.26
C ASN A 428 5.26 -16.49 -1.27
N SER A 429 6.40 -16.32 -1.94
CA SER A 429 6.48 -16.18 -3.41
C SER A 429 6.99 -17.46 -4.07
N LYS A 430 6.65 -17.66 -5.35
CA LYS A 430 7.20 -18.72 -6.22
C LYS A 430 8.53 -18.35 -6.87
N THR A 431 9.06 -17.16 -6.62
CA THR A 431 10.42 -16.76 -7.02
C THR A 431 11.46 -17.61 -6.28
N ASN A 432 12.63 -17.86 -6.88
CA ASN A 432 13.74 -18.57 -6.21
C ASN A 432 14.38 -17.71 -5.10
N SER A 433 14.00 -16.45 -5.02
CA SER A 433 14.44 -15.45 -4.05
C SER A 433 13.70 -15.55 -2.71
N VAL A 434 14.43 -15.82 -1.63
CA VAL A 434 13.91 -15.77 -0.25
C VAL A 434 13.95 -14.32 0.24
N VAL A 435 12.79 -13.74 0.53
CA VAL A 435 12.63 -12.32 0.91
C VAL A 435 11.77 -12.22 2.16
N SER A 436 12.17 -11.43 3.15
CA SER A 436 11.30 -11.01 4.27
C SER A 436 11.07 -9.50 4.25
N ALA A 437 10.05 -9.00 4.92
CA ALA A 437 9.73 -7.58 4.97
C ALA A 437 9.02 -7.17 6.26
N ARG A 438 9.20 -5.90 6.65
CA ARG A 438 8.69 -5.35 7.91
C ARG A 438 8.22 -3.90 7.83
N SER A 439 7.21 -3.56 8.64
CA SER A 439 6.92 -2.19 9.10
C SER A 439 7.40 -1.94 10.54
N MET A 440 7.96 -0.77 10.78
CA MET A 440 8.26 -0.25 12.12
C MET A 440 7.27 0.88 12.41
N ASP A 441 6.31 0.66 13.32
CA ASP A 441 5.28 1.65 13.65
C ASP A 441 5.34 2.05 15.13
N PHE A 442 5.71 3.32 15.38
CA PHE A 442 5.96 3.84 16.73
C PHE A 442 5.26 5.18 16.97
N LYS A 443 5.43 5.74 18.17
CA LYS A 443 4.80 7.01 18.61
C LYS A 443 5.78 8.16 18.78
N VAL A 444 7.06 7.85 18.97
CA VAL A 444 8.14 8.81 19.21
C VAL A 444 9.26 8.47 18.24
N ASP A 445 9.83 9.48 17.59
CA ASP A 445 10.91 9.29 16.62
C ASP A 445 12.03 8.41 17.20
N LEU A 446 12.21 7.23 16.60
CA LEU A 446 13.24 6.28 17.02
C LEU A 446 14.66 6.76 16.65
N LYS A 447 14.78 7.83 15.83
CA LYS A 447 16.03 8.33 15.26
C LYS A 447 16.85 7.22 14.62
N THR A 448 16.17 6.31 13.92
CA THR A 448 16.77 5.07 13.43
C THR A 448 17.88 5.36 12.43
N VAL A 449 19.02 4.68 12.61
CA VAL A 449 20.12 4.63 11.65
C VAL A 449 20.30 3.21 11.13
N ALA A 450 20.51 3.06 9.82
CA ALA A 450 21.05 1.84 9.25
C ALA A 450 22.57 1.89 9.46
N GLU A 451 23.12 0.92 10.19
CA GLU A 451 24.54 0.87 10.56
C GLU A 451 25.20 -0.45 10.16
N VAL A 452 26.36 -0.34 9.51
CA VAL A 452 27.26 -1.45 9.19
C VAL A 452 28.12 -1.79 10.41
N ILE A 453 28.03 -3.05 10.84
CA ILE A 453 28.80 -3.64 11.94
C ILE A 453 29.75 -4.72 11.36
N PRO A 454 31.07 -4.47 11.34
CA PRO A 454 32.06 -5.47 10.93
C PRO A 454 32.19 -6.63 11.90
N ARG A 455 32.77 -7.74 11.42
CA ARG A 455 33.33 -8.81 12.27
C ARG A 455 34.39 -8.21 13.21
N GLY A 456 34.62 -8.86 14.35
CA GLY A 456 35.55 -8.34 15.36
C GLY A 456 35.01 -7.15 16.16
N THR A 457 33.81 -6.64 15.85
CA THR A 457 33.18 -5.61 16.68
C THR A 457 32.86 -6.20 18.06
N LYS A 458 33.43 -5.59 19.10
CA LYS A 458 33.13 -5.90 20.50
C LYS A 458 31.81 -5.25 20.92
N PHE A 459 31.01 -6.02 21.65
CA PHE A 459 29.75 -5.62 22.25
C PHE A 459 29.80 -5.88 23.74
N GLN A 460 29.46 -4.86 24.53
CA GLN A 460 29.15 -5.01 25.95
C GLN A 460 27.64 -5.12 26.08
N GLU A 461 27.16 -6.16 26.75
CA GLU A 461 25.73 -6.28 27.04
C GLU A 461 25.28 -5.21 28.06
N LEU A 462 24.02 -4.78 27.94
CA LEU A 462 23.44 -3.80 28.86
C LEU A 462 23.06 -4.51 30.17
N PRO A 463 23.19 -3.84 31.34
CA PRO A 463 22.83 -4.43 32.63
C PRO A 463 21.43 -5.03 32.62
N ALA A 464 21.28 -6.24 33.17
CA ALA A 464 20.01 -6.95 33.21
C ALA A 464 19.08 -6.36 34.29
N LEU A 465 17.82 -6.14 33.93
CA LEU A 465 16.78 -5.76 34.88
C LEU A 465 16.62 -6.88 35.92
N GLN A 466 16.46 -6.50 37.19
CA GLN A 466 16.35 -7.41 38.34
C GLN A 466 17.60 -8.28 38.65
N CYS A 467 18.71 -8.17 37.90
CA CYS A 467 19.98 -8.82 38.23
C CYS A 467 21.15 -7.80 38.31
N PRO A 468 21.26 -7.03 39.42
CA PRO A 468 22.30 -6.01 39.56
C PRO A 468 23.70 -6.59 39.79
N ASP A 469 23.80 -7.85 40.23
CA ASP A 469 25.06 -8.56 40.51
C ASP A 469 25.47 -9.51 39.36
N CYS A 470 24.70 -9.57 38.27
CA CYS A 470 25.02 -10.35 37.08
C CYS A 470 26.40 -9.94 36.50
N PRO A 471 27.28 -10.90 36.16
CA PRO A 471 28.59 -10.58 35.57
C PRO A 471 28.48 -9.82 34.24
N ASP A 472 29.35 -8.82 34.06
CA ASP A 472 29.55 -8.14 32.78
C ASP A 472 29.89 -9.16 31.67
N TYR A 473 29.15 -9.10 30.55
CA TYR A 473 29.40 -9.93 29.38
C TYR A 473 29.83 -9.08 28.17
N GLU A 474 31.10 -9.22 27.79
CA GLU A 474 31.65 -8.76 26.51
C GLU A 474 31.68 -9.93 25.52
N TRP A 475 31.24 -9.71 24.28
CA TRP A 475 31.37 -10.66 23.18
C TRP A 475 31.83 -9.98 21.89
N GLU A 476 32.32 -10.78 20.95
CA GLU A 476 32.89 -10.31 19.68
C GLU A 476 32.06 -10.86 18.51
N ALA A 477 31.68 -9.99 17.56
CA ALA A 477 30.90 -10.36 16.40
C ALA A 477 31.69 -11.28 15.45
N LYS A 478 31.24 -12.52 15.30
CA LYS A 478 31.81 -13.54 14.40
C LYS A 478 31.40 -13.31 12.95
N LEU A 479 30.21 -12.75 12.75
CA LEU A 479 29.63 -12.39 11.47
C LEU A 479 29.45 -10.88 11.39
N GLY A 480 29.72 -10.32 10.21
CA GLY A 480 29.37 -8.94 9.88
C GLY A 480 27.88 -8.79 9.62
N PHE A 481 27.30 -7.64 9.98
CA PHE A 481 25.87 -7.39 9.78
C PHE A 481 25.53 -5.91 9.58
N VAL A 482 24.33 -5.65 9.08
CA VAL A 482 23.75 -4.31 9.02
C VAL A 482 22.52 -4.27 9.91
N ALA A 483 22.51 -3.32 10.85
CA ALA A 483 21.49 -3.17 11.88
C ALA A 483 20.68 -1.89 11.69
N MET A 484 19.40 -1.93 12.06
CA MET A 484 18.58 -0.73 12.29
C MET A 484 18.67 -0.38 13.77
N ASN A 485 19.66 0.46 14.07
CA ASN A 485 20.01 0.93 15.42
C ASN A 485 19.15 2.17 15.77
N VAL A 486 18.76 2.33 17.04
CA VAL A 486 17.85 3.41 17.50
C VAL A 486 18.47 4.26 18.59
N TRP A 487 18.06 5.53 18.67
CA TRP A 487 18.51 6.50 19.68
C TRP A 487 20.05 6.64 19.83
N GLY A 488 20.82 6.29 18.80
CA GLY A 488 22.29 6.30 18.84
C GLY A 488 22.93 5.12 19.58
N LEU A 489 22.13 4.13 20.02
CA LEU A 489 22.63 2.88 20.61
C LEU A 489 23.05 1.89 19.54
N ASN A 490 24.13 1.16 19.81
CA ASN A 490 24.54 0.00 19.02
C ASN A 490 23.71 -1.25 19.37
N VAL A 491 22.39 -1.16 19.30
CA VAL A 491 21.44 -2.23 19.62
C VAL A 491 20.48 -2.39 18.45
N ALA A 492 20.55 -3.54 17.78
CA ALA A 492 19.77 -3.82 16.59
C ALA A 492 18.28 -4.00 16.95
N THR A 493 17.42 -3.10 16.49
CA THR A 493 15.96 -3.32 16.52
C THR A 493 15.47 -4.15 15.34
N ASP A 494 16.28 -4.19 14.29
CA ASP A 494 16.15 -5.00 13.09
C ASP A 494 17.54 -5.17 12.48
N GLY A 495 17.69 -6.06 11.51
CA GLY A 495 18.91 -6.18 10.73
C GLY A 495 19.01 -7.46 9.95
N MET A 496 20.11 -7.60 9.23
CA MET A 496 20.48 -8.81 8.51
C MET A 496 22.00 -8.95 8.51
N ASN A 497 22.51 -10.18 8.67
CA ASN A 497 23.95 -10.46 8.64
C ASN A 497 24.46 -10.82 7.25
N GLU A 498 25.76 -11.05 7.10
CA GLU A 498 26.35 -11.41 5.81
C GLU A 498 25.96 -12.81 5.32
N ALA A 499 25.59 -13.73 6.21
CA ALA A 499 25.48 -15.16 5.90
C ALA A 499 24.09 -15.61 5.43
N GLY A 500 23.04 -15.15 6.09
CA GLY A 500 21.69 -15.68 5.86
C GLY A 500 20.59 -14.95 6.62
N LEU A 501 20.90 -14.54 7.84
CA LEU A 501 19.94 -14.39 8.92
C LEU A 501 19.49 -12.93 9.11
N SER A 502 18.19 -12.72 9.29
CA SER A 502 17.65 -11.50 9.88
C SER A 502 17.11 -11.76 11.28
N ALA A 503 17.17 -10.76 12.16
CA ALA A 503 16.50 -10.78 13.46
C ALA A 503 15.81 -9.43 13.70
N ALA A 504 14.58 -9.46 14.22
CA ALA A 504 13.69 -8.31 14.28
C ALA A 504 12.92 -8.28 15.62
N TRP A 505 13.05 -7.19 16.37
CA TRP A 505 12.29 -6.94 17.60
C TRP A 505 10.89 -6.37 17.30
N LEU A 506 9.82 -7.05 17.73
CA LEU A 506 8.44 -6.56 17.67
C LEU A 506 7.84 -6.44 19.07
N TYR A 507 6.90 -5.51 19.29
CA TYR A 507 6.26 -5.29 20.60
C TYR A 507 5.30 -6.43 20.98
N LEU A 508 5.39 -6.98 22.18
CA LEU A 508 4.45 -7.96 22.74
C LEU A 508 4.20 -7.57 24.21
N VAL A 509 3.06 -6.94 24.50
CA VAL A 509 2.70 -6.46 25.85
C VAL A 509 2.67 -7.59 26.88
N GLY A 510 2.31 -8.81 26.47
CA GLY A 510 2.36 -10.02 27.29
C GLY A 510 3.75 -10.61 27.54
N THR A 511 4.83 -9.90 27.17
CA THR A 511 6.20 -10.37 27.43
C THR A 511 6.60 -10.27 28.91
N GLU A 512 7.00 -11.42 29.43
CA GLU A 512 7.57 -11.64 30.76
C GLU A 512 8.93 -12.31 30.53
N TYR A 513 10.00 -11.52 30.50
CA TYR A 513 11.37 -11.99 30.31
C TYR A 513 11.81 -12.92 31.45
N PRO A 514 12.72 -13.89 31.19
CA PRO A 514 13.40 -14.60 32.25
C PRO A 514 14.18 -13.64 33.15
N VAL A 515 14.16 -13.91 34.45
CA VAL A 515 15.05 -13.29 35.43
C VAL A 515 16.24 -14.24 35.61
N PRO A 516 17.48 -13.80 35.36
CA PRO A 516 18.65 -14.60 35.70
C PRO A 516 18.64 -14.93 37.21
N GLU A 517 19.03 -16.16 37.57
CA GLU A 517 19.14 -16.67 38.96
C GLU A 517 17.83 -17.06 39.68
N ASP A 518 16.64 -16.82 39.13
CA ASP A 518 15.35 -17.29 39.71
C ASP A 518 15.05 -18.78 39.35
N ASP A 519 15.72 -19.71 40.04
CA ASP A 519 15.44 -21.16 40.00
C ASP A 519 14.17 -21.55 40.82
N GLU A 520 13.05 -20.83 40.68
CA GLU A 520 11.78 -21.30 41.28
C GLU A 520 11.20 -22.50 40.49
N ASP A 521 11.26 -23.66 41.16
CA ASP A 521 10.93 -25.03 40.73
C ASP A 521 9.42 -25.22 40.43
N ASP A 522 8.89 -24.48 39.44
CA ASP A 522 7.49 -24.55 39.03
C ASP A 522 7.22 -25.82 38.20
N ASN A 523 6.36 -26.68 38.77
CA ASN A 523 5.92 -27.97 38.23
C ASN A 523 4.92 -27.83 37.06
N SER A 524 5.16 -26.90 36.13
CA SER A 524 4.36 -26.70 34.93
C SER A 524 4.81 -27.59 33.76
N ASP A 525 3.86 -28.36 33.21
CA ASP A 525 4.00 -29.37 32.13
C ASP A 525 4.43 -28.81 30.75
N ASP A 526 4.86 -27.55 30.66
CA ASP A 526 5.26 -26.90 29.40
C ASP A 526 6.77 -27.13 29.16
N SER A 527 7.09 -28.35 28.68
CA SER A 527 8.42 -28.89 28.31
C SER A 527 9.14 -28.16 27.14
N ALA A 528 8.88 -26.86 26.98
CA ALA A 528 9.24 -26.05 25.82
C ALA A 528 10.06 -24.78 26.16
N SER A 529 10.59 -24.64 27.38
CA SER A 529 11.58 -23.59 27.68
C SER A 529 12.89 -23.92 26.98
N ALA A 530 13.41 -22.99 26.17
CA ALA A 530 14.69 -23.16 25.48
C ALA A 530 15.91 -22.96 26.40
N ASN A 531 15.70 -22.28 27.53
CA ASN A 531 16.73 -21.94 28.50
C ASN A 531 16.25 -22.38 29.88
N ALA A 532 17.05 -23.18 30.57
CA ALA A 532 17.04 -23.22 32.02
C ALA A 532 17.93 -22.07 32.52
N THR A 533 17.61 -21.51 33.67
CA THR A 533 18.50 -20.61 34.41
C THR A 533 19.74 -21.39 34.85
N ASP A 534 20.91 -20.81 34.57
CA ASP A 534 22.21 -21.38 34.93
C ASP A 534 23.17 -20.20 35.09
N ALA A 535 23.51 -19.86 36.32
CA ALA A 535 24.37 -18.72 36.65
C ALA A 535 25.78 -18.79 36.05
N SER A 536 26.19 -19.93 35.45
CA SER A 536 27.44 -20.05 34.70
C SER A 536 27.32 -19.62 33.22
N LEU A 537 26.10 -19.49 32.69
CA LEU A 537 25.84 -19.06 31.31
C LEU A 537 25.78 -17.52 31.20
N PRO A 538 26.38 -16.93 30.14
CA PRO A 538 26.41 -15.48 29.98
C PRO A 538 25.02 -14.89 29.70
N VAL A 539 24.75 -13.73 30.29
CA VAL A 539 23.47 -13.01 30.13
C VAL A 539 23.54 -12.08 28.92
N VAL A 540 22.53 -12.16 28.05
CA VAL A 540 22.35 -11.36 26.84
C VAL A 540 21.03 -10.59 26.93
N THR A 541 21.10 -9.27 26.84
CA THR A 541 19.93 -8.38 26.80
C THR A 541 19.69 -7.82 25.39
N SER A 542 20.71 -7.87 24.51
CA SER A 542 20.68 -7.35 23.13
C SER A 542 20.37 -8.44 22.07
N VAL A 543 19.44 -9.36 22.35
CA VAL A 543 19.32 -10.65 21.62
C VAL A 543 19.36 -10.58 20.08
N CYS A 544 18.73 -9.59 19.43
CA CYS A 544 18.79 -9.43 17.98
C CYS A 544 20.22 -9.14 17.49
N THR A 545 20.94 -8.25 18.17
CA THR A 545 22.36 -7.94 17.93
C THR A 545 23.22 -9.19 18.09
N TYR A 546 23.02 -9.92 19.21
CA TYR A 546 23.75 -11.15 19.50
C TYR A 546 23.53 -12.23 18.42
N ILE A 547 22.27 -12.43 18.01
CA ILE A 547 21.89 -13.38 16.96
C ILE A 547 22.54 -13.02 15.62
N LEU A 548 22.45 -11.76 15.18
CA LEU A 548 23.03 -11.30 13.93
C LEU A 548 24.56 -11.47 13.92
N GLY A 549 25.23 -11.18 15.03
CA GLY A 549 26.69 -11.30 15.15
C GLY A 549 27.23 -12.72 15.34
N ASN A 550 26.39 -13.72 15.71
CA ASN A 550 26.86 -15.06 16.08
C ASN A 550 26.34 -16.21 15.20
N TYR A 551 25.18 -16.09 14.54
CA TYR A 551 24.51 -17.22 13.89
C TYR A 551 24.20 -16.98 12.41
N ALA A 552 24.48 -17.96 11.55
CA ALA A 552 24.23 -17.88 10.10
C ALA A 552 22.84 -18.37 9.69
N THR A 553 22.22 -19.27 10.47
CA THR A 553 20.94 -19.93 10.13
C THR A 553 20.02 -20.03 11.34
N VAL A 554 18.72 -20.24 11.09
CA VAL A 554 17.70 -20.47 12.12
C VAL A 554 18.05 -21.69 12.99
N ASP A 555 18.64 -22.73 12.42
CA ASP A 555 19.05 -23.91 13.21
C ASP A 555 20.19 -23.60 14.18
N GLN A 556 21.14 -22.73 13.78
CA GLN A 556 22.22 -22.29 14.66
C GLN A 556 21.70 -21.41 15.80
N VAL A 557 20.67 -20.58 15.55
CA VAL A 557 19.96 -19.85 16.62
C VAL A 557 19.37 -20.85 17.62
N ARG A 558 18.58 -21.82 17.13
CA ARG A 558 17.87 -22.78 17.99
C ARG A 558 18.81 -23.57 18.91
N GLU A 559 20.02 -23.89 18.46
CA GLU A 559 21.02 -24.55 19.30
C GLU A 559 21.77 -23.57 20.20
N GLY A 560 22.22 -22.43 19.66
CA GLY A 560 23.03 -21.46 20.39
C GLY A 560 22.28 -20.67 21.46
N LEU A 561 20.95 -20.61 21.41
CA LEU A 561 20.16 -20.03 22.51
C LEU A 561 20.30 -20.81 23.83
N LYS A 562 20.66 -22.10 23.77
CA LYS A 562 20.88 -22.95 24.95
C LYS A 562 22.19 -22.64 25.69
N THR A 563 23.08 -21.84 25.10
CA THR A 563 24.42 -21.53 25.65
C THR A 563 24.51 -20.12 26.23
N ILE A 564 23.38 -19.43 26.39
CA ILE A 564 23.24 -18.09 26.95
C ILE A 564 22.00 -18.03 27.86
N GLN A 565 21.86 -16.96 28.63
CA GLN A 565 20.60 -16.56 29.27
C GLN A 565 20.09 -15.28 28.60
N ILE A 566 18.78 -15.14 28.43
CA ILE A 566 18.18 -13.90 27.91
C ILE A 566 17.45 -13.19 29.05
N ALA A 567 17.69 -11.89 29.19
CA ALA A 567 17.02 -11.04 30.18
C ALA A 567 16.50 -9.73 29.55
N GLU A 568 15.58 -9.04 30.25
CA GLU A 568 15.25 -7.64 29.96
C GLU A 568 16.46 -6.76 30.35
N PHE A 569 16.78 -5.72 29.57
CA PHE A 569 17.77 -4.73 30.01
C PHE A 569 17.13 -3.76 31.01
N ASP A 570 17.93 -3.23 31.93
CA ASP A 570 17.49 -2.23 32.91
C ASP A 570 17.22 -0.88 32.21
N GLU A 571 15.96 -0.50 32.05
CA GLU A 571 15.58 0.70 31.32
C GLU A 571 16.00 2.00 32.01
N ARG A 572 16.38 1.94 33.30
CA ARG A 572 16.86 3.11 34.06
C ARG A 572 18.17 3.66 33.50
N ILE A 573 18.89 2.89 32.67
CA ILE A 573 20.07 3.36 31.93
C ILE A 573 19.74 4.37 30.83
N GLN A 574 18.49 4.48 30.37
CA GLN A 574 18.10 5.40 29.30
C GLN A 574 18.44 6.86 29.63
N ILE A 575 18.07 7.33 30.83
CA ILE A 575 18.31 8.73 31.24
C ILE A 575 19.82 9.07 31.32
N PRO A 576 20.67 8.32 32.05
CA PRO A 576 22.10 8.63 32.15
C PRO A 576 22.87 8.41 30.83
N LEU A 577 22.45 7.46 29.99
CA LEU A 577 23.21 7.07 28.78
C LEU A 577 22.72 7.77 27.51
N LEU A 578 21.42 7.97 27.33
CA LEU A 578 20.83 8.65 26.15
C LEU A 578 20.61 10.16 26.36
N ARG A 579 20.67 10.64 27.61
CA ARG A 579 20.32 12.03 28.00
C ARG A 579 18.94 12.48 27.52
N TYR A 580 18.04 11.51 27.33
CA TYR A 580 16.71 11.69 26.78
C TYR A 580 15.77 10.69 27.45
N ASP A 581 14.67 11.19 28.00
CA ASP A 581 13.60 10.35 28.54
C ASP A 581 12.62 10.02 27.42
N THR A 582 12.52 8.73 27.07
CA THR A 582 11.57 8.27 26.03
C THR A 582 10.14 8.16 26.56
N GLY A 583 9.93 8.22 27.89
CA GLY A 583 8.67 7.91 28.55
C GLY A 583 8.33 6.41 28.56
N LEU A 584 9.27 5.52 28.18
CA LEU A 584 9.07 4.08 28.11
C LEU A 584 9.70 3.39 29.31
N HIS A 585 8.87 3.02 30.30
CA HIS A 585 9.30 2.37 31.54
C HIS A 585 9.40 0.84 31.48
N ARG A 586 9.00 0.20 30.37
CA ARG A 586 9.29 -1.19 30.01
C ARG A 586 9.19 -1.32 28.48
N ILE A 587 10.00 -2.19 27.89
CA ILE A 587 9.94 -2.48 26.44
C ILE A 587 9.70 -3.98 26.24
N PRO A 588 8.45 -4.45 26.41
CA PRO A 588 8.12 -5.87 26.30
C PRO A 588 8.04 -6.27 24.81
N LEU A 589 8.97 -7.13 24.37
CA LEU A 589 9.17 -7.50 22.97
C LEU A 589 9.21 -9.02 22.74
N HIS A 590 9.05 -9.44 21.49
CA HIS A 590 9.36 -10.77 20.97
C HIS A 590 10.17 -10.67 19.65
N VAL A 591 10.83 -11.74 19.23
CA VAL A 591 11.75 -11.74 18.07
C VAL A 591 11.16 -12.51 16.90
N SER A 592 11.24 -11.95 15.68
CA SER A 592 11.09 -12.69 14.42
C SER A 592 12.44 -12.89 13.74
N ILE A 593 12.67 -14.07 13.17
CA ILE A 593 13.96 -14.49 12.59
C ILE A 593 13.70 -15.25 11.30
N HIS A 594 14.43 -14.90 10.23
CA HIS A 594 14.37 -15.58 8.93
C HIS A 594 15.76 -15.83 8.37
N ASP A 595 15.97 -16.94 7.67
CA ASP A 595 17.25 -17.23 7.00
C ASP A 595 17.14 -17.45 5.47
N ALA A 596 18.30 -17.56 4.81
CA ALA A 596 18.39 -17.76 3.36
C ALA A 596 17.91 -19.14 2.86
N ALA A 597 17.61 -20.08 3.76
CA ALA A 597 16.92 -21.33 3.42
C ALA A 597 15.39 -21.20 3.50
N GLY A 598 14.85 -20.02 3.85
CA GLY A 598 13.42 -19.79 4.00
C GLY A 598 12.84 -20.33 5.30
N LYS A 599 13.67 -20.61 6.31
CA LYS A 599 13.18 -20.94 7.65
C LYS A 599 12.76 -19.68 8.39
N SER A 600 11.71 -19.80 9.19
CA SER A 600 11.08 -18.71 9.95
C SER A 600 10.87 -19.16 11.39
N LEU A 601 11.40 -18.39 12.34
CA LEU A 601 11.43 -18.71 13.77
C LEU A 601 10.96 -17.49 14.59
N VAL A 602 10.27 -17.76 15.69
CA VAL A 602 9.82 -16.74 16.65
C VAL A 602 10.27 -17.09 18.06
N ILE A 603 10.78 -16.08 18.78
CA ILE A 603 11.18 -16.18 20.20
C ILE A 603 10.25 -15.28 21.01
N GLU A 604 9.44 -15.86 21.89
CA GLU A 604 8.54 -15.15 22.80
C GLU A 604 8.96 -15.41 24.25
N PHE A 605 8.90 -14.41 25.13
CA PHE A 605 9.19 -14.58 26.55
C PHE A 605 7.88 -14.54 27.34
N LEU A 606 7.44 -15.68 27.85
CA LEU A 606 6.11 -15.86 28.42
C LEU A 606 6.25 -16.56 29.77
N HIS A 607 5.67 -16.00 30.83
CA HIS A 607 5.73 -16.60 32.17
C HIS A 607 7.17 -16.81 32.66
N GLY A 608 8.05 -15.85 32.39
CA GLY A 608 9.48 -15.90 32.72
C GLY A 608 10.29 -16.91 31.89
N LYS A 609 9.71 -17.55 30.88
CA LYS A 609 10.35 -18.62 30.11
C LYS A 609 10.54 -18.24 28.63
N THR A 610 11.71 -18.53 28.08
CA THR A 610 12.02 -18.33 26.65
C THR A 610 11.36 -19.44 25.81
N ARG A 611 10.34 -19.07 25.02
CA ARG A 611 9.63 -19.98 24.12
C ARG A 611 10.08 -19.77 22.68
N VAL A 612 10.66 -20.81 22.08
CA VAL A 612 11.10 -20.83 20.68
C VAL A 612 10.08 -21.61 19.85
N THR A 613 9.61 -21.05 18.73
CA THR A 613 8.52 -21.64 17.92
C THR A 613 8.79 -21.44 16.43
N GLU A 614 8.78 -22.53 15.65
CA GLU A 614 8.80 -22.48 14.17
C GLU A 614 7.52 -21.78 13.67
N ASN A 615 7.65 -20.95 12.64
CA ASN A 615 6.56 -20.15 12.11
C ASN A 615 6.41 -20.31 10.59
N ASP A 616 5.91 -21.47 10.17
CA ASP A 616 5.64 -21.83 8.78
C ASP A 616 4.68 -20.86 8.06
N ASN A 617 3.84 -20.15 8.81
CA ASN A 617 2.97 -19.08 8.27
C ASN A 617 3.78 -17.85 7.82
N GLY A 618 5.04 -17.73 8.25
CA GLY A 618 5.97 -16.66 7.87
C GLY A 618 5.70 -15.30 8.51
N VAL A 619 4.47 -15.02 8.97
CA VAL A 619 4.04 -13.72 9.51
C VAL A 619 4.20 -13.64 11.03
N LEU A 620 4.62 -12.49 11.55
CA LEU A 620 4.48 -12.11 12.96
C LEU A 620 3.95 -10.66 13.09
N THR A 621 3.05 -10.45 14.04
CA THR A 621 2.69 -9.11 14.52
C THR A 621 2.75 -9.09 16.05
N ASN A 622 2.34 -7.99 16.68
CA ASN A 622 2.47 -7.75 18.12
C ASN A 622 1.67 -8.72 19.01
N GLU A 623 0.52 -8.27 19.52
CA GLU A 623 -0.38 -9.01 20.41
C GLU A 623 -1.40 -9.86 19.64
N PRO A 624 -1.92 -10.95 20.24
CA PRO A 624 -1.40 -11.74 21.37
C PRO A 624 -0.18 -12.60 20.94
N PRO A 625 0.41 -13.44 21.81
CA PRO A 625 1.48 -14.36 21.40
C PRO A 625 1.14 -15.23 20.17
N LEU A 626 2.13 -15.62 19.37
CA LEU A 626 1.99 -16.23 18.03
C LEU A 626 0.96 -17.38 17.98
N LYS A 627 0.98 -18.29 18.96
CA LYS A 627 0.04 -19.42 19.07
C LYS A 627 -1.44 -18.99 19.13
N LYS A 628 -1.73 -17.79 19.63
CA LYS A 628 -3.06 -17.16 19.61
C LYS A 628 -3.33 -16.38 18.31
N GLN A 629 -2.31 -15.81 17.66
CA GLN A 629 -2.43 -15.20 16.34
C GLN A 629 -2.83 -16.24 15.28
N LEU A 630 -2.13 -17.38 15.24
CA LEU A 630 -2.44 -18.52 14.35
C LEU A 630 -3.86 -19.04 14.54
N LYS A 631 -4.31 -19.24 15.79
CA LYS A 631 -5.70 -19.62 16.09
C LYS A 631 -6.75 -18.58 15.65
N ALA A 632 -6.40 -17.30 15.62
CA ALA A 632 -7.29 -16.26 15.11
C ALA A 632 -7.42 -16.33 13.57
N LEU A 633 -6.33 -16.64 12.87
CA LEU A 633 -6.32 -16.92 11.43
C LEU A 633 -7.13 -18.18 11.09
N GLU A 634 -6.92 -19.29 11.80
CA GLU A 634 -7.73 -20.52 11.67
C GLU A 634 -9.23 -20.25 11.82
N LYS A 635 -9.61 -19.44 12.82
CA LYS A 635 -11.00 -19.07 13.08
C LYS A 635 -11.59 -18.12 12.02
N ASN A 636 -10.78 -17.25 11.44
CA ASN A 636 -11.18 -16.32 10.39
C ASN A 636 -11.32 -17.04 9.02
N GLY A 637 -10.47 -18.03 8.77
CA GLY A 637 -10.30 -18.62 7.44
C GLY A 637 -9.54 -17.71 6.48
N TRP A 638 -9.39 -18.18 5.24
CA TRP A 638 -8.51 -17.59 4.22
C TRP A 638 -9.22 -16.67 3.21
N HIS A 639 -10.40 -16.14 3.57
CA HIS A 639 -11.23 -15.34 2.67
C HIS A 639 -11.51 -13.93 3.22
N ASP A 640 -11.88 -13.82 4.50
CA ASP A 640 -12.22 -12.53 5.11
C ASP A 640 -10.96 -11.72 5.42
N ILE A 641 -10.90 -10.48 4.92
CA ILE A 641 -9.80 -9.55 5.18
C ILE A 641 -10.25 -8.51 6.22
N PRO A 642 -9.82 -8.60 7.49
CA PRO A 642 -10.23 -7.65 8.52
C PRO A 642 -9.53 -6.30 8.37
N GLY A 643 -10.31 -5.20 8.50
CA GLY A 643 -9.86 -3.84 8.17
C GLY A 643 -9.24 -3.01 9.30
N GLY A 644 -9.30 -3.48 10.55
CA GLY A 644 -8.66 -2.78 11.68
C GLY A 644 -7.13 -2.76 11.60
N TYR A 645 -6.51 -1.77 12.26
CA TYR A 645 -5.06 -1.71 12.48
C TYR A 645 -4.61 -2.45 13.75
N GLY A 646 -5.54 -3.04 14.50
CA GLY A 646 -5.22 -3.91 15.63
C GLY A 646 -4.37 -5.10 15.19
N SER A 647 -3.48 -5.56 16.07
CA SER A 647 -2.46 -6.57 15.75
C SER A 647 -3.01 -7.83 15.07
N ILE A 648 -4.04 -8.48 15.65
CA ILE A 648 -4.76 -9.61 15.01
C ILE A 648 -5.31 -9.27 13.61
N SER A 649 -5.87 -8.08 13.40
CA SER A 649 -6.41 -7.69 12.09
C SER A 649 -5.29 -7.55 11.06
N ARG A 650 -4.12 -7.04 11.45
CA ARG A 650 -2.95 -6.99 10.56
C ARG A 650 -2.36 -8.39 10.34
N PHE A 651 -2.24 -9.24 11.36
CA PHE A 651 -1.78 -10.62 11.22
C PHE A 651 -2.61 -11.42 10.22
N VAL A 652 -3.94 -11.40 10.40
CA VAL A 652 -4.86 -12.15 9.54
C VAL A 652 -4.82 -11.60 8.11
N ARG A 653 -4.92 -10.28 7.93
CA ARG A 653 -4.81 -9.64 6.61
C ARG A 653 -3.50 -10.01 5.91
N LEU A 654 -2.39 -9.88 6.62
CA LEU A 654 -1.05 -10.13 6.10
C LEU A 654 -0.87 -11.61 5.74
N SER A 655 -1.33 -12.53 6.58
CA SER A 655 -1.27 -13.97 6.31
C SER A 655 -2.12 -14.35 5.09
N VAL A 656 -3.36 -13.85 4.99
CA VAL A 656 -4.26 -14.13 3.85
C VAL A 656 -3.69 -13.59 2.54
N ILE A 657 -3.18 -12.34 2.54
CA ILE A 657 -2.57 -11.72 1.36
C ILE A 657 -1.27 -12.42 0.97
N ASN A 658 -0.40 -12.74 1.94
CA ASN A 658 0.86 -13.43 1.68
C ASN A 658 0.64 -14.88 1.19
N HIS A 659 -0.43 -15.56 1.63
CA HIS A 659 -0.79 -16.86 1.07
C HIS A 659 -1.11 -16.77 -0.43
N GLN A 660 -1.90 -15.75 -0.82
CA GLN A 660 -2.25 -15.44 -2.20
C GLN A 660 -1.07 -14.95 -3.05
N ALA A 661 0.03 -14.47 -2.44
CA ALA A 661 1.25 -14.05 -3.15
C ALA A 661 1.90 -15.18 -3.98
N SER A 662 1.58 -16.43 -3.64
CA SER A 662 2.01 -17.61 -4.39
C SER A 662 1.13 -17.93 -5.61
N GLU A 663 -0.01 -17.27 -5.79
CA GLU A 663 -0.91 -17.49 -6.94
C GLU A 663 -0.37 -16.76 -8.19
N PRO A 664 -0.37 -17.40 -9.37
CA PRO A 664 0.05 -16.73 -10.60
C PRO A 664 -0.93 -15.62 -10.98
N TYR A 665 -0.43 -14.56 -11.61
CA TYR A 665 -1.27 -13.51 -12.17
C TYR A 665 -2.33 -14.10 -13.11
N SER A 666 -3.60 -13.85 -12.80
CA SER A 666 -4.70 -14.36 -13.60
C SER A 666 -4.83 -13.54 -14.88
N ALA A 667 -4.34 -14.10 -15.99
CA ALA A 667 -4.47 -13.57 -17.35
C ALA A 667 -3.83 -12.19 -17.64
N ALA A 668 -2.77 -11.81 -16.92
CA ALA A 668 -1.91 -10.71 -17.37
C ALA A 668 -1.34 -11.04 -18.78
N PRO A 669 -1.50 -10.17 -19.79
CA PRO A 669 -0.98 -10.43 -21.13
C PRO A 669 0.55 -10.64 -21.12
N PRO A 670 1.10 -11.49 -21.99
CA PRO A 670 2.55 -11.53 -22.22
C PRO A 670 3.05 -10.14 -22.63
N GLY A 671 4.05 -9.60 -21.91
CA GLY A 671 4.53 -8.23 -22.12
C GLY A 671 3.75 -7.16 -21.35
N ALA A 672 2.96 -7.51 -20.33
CA ALA A 672 2.42 -6.53 -19.39
C ALA A 672 3.55 -5.77 -18.69
N SER A 673 3.56 -4.44 -18.79
CA SER A 673 4.60 -3.55 -18.27
C SER A 673 4.80 -3.58 -16.75
N TYR A 674 3.88 -4.22 -16.01
CA TYR A 674 4.04 -4.52 -14.58
C TYR A 674 4.62 -5.93 -14.29
N LEU A 675 4.97 -6.72 -15.31
CA LEU A 675 5.70 -7.99 -15.23
C LEU A 675 7.13 -7.96 -15.81
N GLU A 676 7.51 -6.96 -16.61
CA GLU A 676 8.83 -6.82 -17.27
C GLU A 676 10.07 -6.59 -16.36
N GLY A 677 9.91 -6.57 -15.03
CA GLY A 677 11.03 -6.43 -14.09
C GLY A 677 11.87 -7.71 -13.99
N ASN A 678 13.13 -7.59 -13.56
CA ASN A 678 13.94 -8.76 -13.21
C ASN A 678 13.45 -9.43 -11.90
N GLU A 679 13.91 -10.65 -11.59
CA GLU A 679 13.43 -11.40 -10.42
C GLU A 679 13.59 -10.63 -9.09
N GLU A 680 14.71 -9.92 -8.91
CA GLU A 680 14.97 -9.08 -7.74
C GLU A 680 13.92 -7.98 -7.61
N GLN A 681 13.69 -7.20 -8.67
CA GLN A 681 12.70 -6.14 -8.70
C GLN A 681 11.28 -6.66 -8.48
N GLN A 682 10.94 -7.84 -9.02
CA GLN A 682 9.63 -8.48 -8.82
C GLN A 682 9.41 -8.85 -7.35
N SER A 683 10.33 -9.60 -6.73
CA SER A 683 10.21 -10.04 -5.33
C SER A 683 10.16 -8.86 -4.35
N ILE A 684 11.01 -7.84 -4.57
CA ILE A 684 11.05 -6.64 -3.71
C ILE A 684 9.78 -5.78 -3.87
N SER A 685 9.30 -5.59 -5.10
CA SER A 685 8.04 -4.87 -5.34
C SER A 685 6.87 -5.59 -4.68
N HIS A 686 6.78 -6.92 -4.83
CA HIS A 686 5.71 -7.72 -4.23
C HIS A 686 5.70 -7.59 -2.69
N ALA A 687 6.86 -7.68 -2.05
CA ALA A 687 6.99 -7.47 -0.60
C ALA A 687 6.52 -6.06 -0.16
N LEU A 688 6.86 -5.01 -0.93
CA LEU A 688 6.40 -3.64 -0.66
C LEU A 688 4.87 -3.48 -0.82
N HIS A 689 4.26 -4.13 -1.80
CA HIS A 689 2.80 -4.11 -1.97
C HIS A 689 2.06 -4.79 -0.84
N ILE A 690 2.57 -5.92 -0.37
CA ILE A 690 2.00 -6.63 0.78
C ILE A 690 2.16 -5.78 2.06
N LEU A 691 3.30 -5.09 2.25
CA LEU A 691 3.49 -4.13 3.34
C LEU A 691 2.47 -2.97 3.30
N ASN A 692 2.15 -2.44 2.12
CA ASN A 692 1.19 -1.34 1.97
C ASN A 692 -0.17 -1.67 2.63
N ALA A 693 -0.56 -2.95 2.65
CA ALA A 693 -1.79 -3.40 3.30
C ALA A 693 -1.79 -3.28 4.84
N VAL A 694 -0.63 -3.16 5.50
CA VAL A 694 -0.49 -3.12 6.98
C VAL A 694 0.19 -1.87 7.54
N VAL A 695 0.78 -1.02 6.70
CA VAL A 695 1.35 0.29 7.06
C VAL A 695 0.30 1.21 7.70
N LEU A 696 0.68 1.91 8.77
CA LEU A 696 -0.17 2.86 9.48
C LEU A 696 0.02 4.29 8.93
N PRO A 697 -1.05 4.94 8.43
CA PRO A 697 -1.03 6.37 8.12
C PRO A 697 -0.72 7.22 9.36
N PRO A 698 -0.18 8.45 9.20
CA PRO A 698 0.31 9.27 10.30
C PRO A 698 -0.82 9.84 11.16
N LEU A 699 -1.25 9.04 12.14
CA LEU A 699 -2.27 9.39 13.13
C LEU A 699 -1.60 9.44 14.52
N LYS A 700 -2.19 8.84 15.56
CA LYS A 700 -1.62 8.79 16.93
C LYS A 700 -0.36 7.93 17.06
N SER A 701 -0.12 7.07 16.08
CA SER A 701 1.12 6.36 15.78
C SER A 701 1.20 6.29 14.26
N ALA A 702 2.41 6.10 13.74
CA ALA A 702 2.67 6.02 12.32
C ALA A 702 3.69 4.90 12.06
N THR A 703 3.64 4.30 10.88
CA THR A 703 4.86 3.65 10.36
C THR A 703 5.93 4.74 10.22
N GLU A 704 7.11 4.55 10.79
CA GLU A 704 8.25 5.47 10.59
C GLU A 704 9.03 5.05 9.34
N TRP A 705 9.25 3.74 9.19
CA TRP A 705 9.95 3.14 8.07
C TRP A 705 9.52 1.69 7.80
N THR A 706 9.83 1.23 6.60
CA THR A 706 9.66 -0.18 6.19
C THR A 706 10.96 -0.70 5.59
N ILE A 707 11.25 -1.97 5.84
CA ILE A 707 12.43 -2.68 5.33
C ILE A 707 11.99 -3.94 4.55
N VAL A 708 12.74 -4.29 3.52
CA VAL A 708 12.66 -5.57 2.79
C VAL A 708 14.06 -6.16 2.74
N ARG A 709 14.20 -7.44 3.07
CA ARG A 709 15.46 -8.14 3.26
C ARG A 709 15.54 -9.26 2.21
N ASP A 710 16.42 -9.13 1.23
CA ASP A 710 16.70 -10.21 0.27
C ASP A 710 17.75 -11.14 0.87
N HIS A 711 17.29 -12.30 1.34
CA HIS A 711 18.15 -13.26 2.00
C HIS A 711 19.01 -14.06 1.00
N GLY A 712 18.61 -14.15 -0.27
CA GLY A 712 19.44 -14.80 -1.29
C GLY A 712 20.60 -13.91 -1.71
N ARG A 713 20.32 -12.65 -2.03
CA ARG A 713 21.29 -11.69 -2.61
C ARG A 713 22.06 -10.88 -1.57
N ARG A 714 21.72 -11.01 -0.29
CA ARG A 714 22.28 -10.23 0.83
C ARG A 714 22.13 -8.72 0.61
N LYS A 715 20.90 -8.29 0.30
CA LYS A 715 20.54 -6.87 0.10
C LYS A 715 19.47 -6.44 1.09
N LEU A 716 19.63 -5.26 1.68
CA LEU A 716 18.60 -4.59 2.50
C LEU A 716 18.04 -3.40 1.75
N TYR A 717 16.73 -3.40 1.52
CA TYR A 717 16.00 -2.29 0.92
C TYR A 717 15.17 -1.60 2.00
N PHE A 718 15.19 -0.27 2.06
CA PHE A 718 14.40 0.46 3.05
C PHE A 718 13.88 1.79 2.52
N GLN A 719 12.73 2.20 3.05
CA GLN A 719 12.07 3.48 2.80
C GLN A 719 11.50 4.02 4.11
N SER A 720 11.35 5.33 4.24
CA SER A 720 10.71 5.96 5.42
C SER A 720 9.39 6.61 5.00
N THR A 721 8.48 6.87 5.94
CA THR A 721 7.19 7.51 5.64
C THR A 721 7.35 8.87 4.95
N LEU A 722 8.39 9.62 5.32
CA LEU A 722 8.74 10.90 4.67
C LEU A 722 9.74 10.77 3.51
N ASN A 723 10.26 9.58 3.19
CA ASN A 723 11.15 9.36 2.03
C ASN A 723 10.80 8.05 1.30
N GLN A 724 10.10 8.21 0.18
CA GLN A 724 9.53 7.17 -0.67
C GLN A 724 10.43 6.78 -1.86
N ILE A 725 11.71 7.15 -1.85
CA ILE A 725 12.71 6.48 -2.69
C ILE A 725 13.18 5.24 -1.93
N LEU A 726 13.16 4.07 -2.57
CA LEU A 726 13.76 2.87 -2.01
C LEU A 726 15.30 3.03 -2.01
N ARG A 727 15.97 2.88 -0.86
CA ARG A 727 17.44 2.77 -0.81
C ARG A 727 17.83 1.32 -0.65
N VAL A 728 18.95 0.92 -1.26
CA VAL A 728 19.54 -0.40 -1.06
C VAL A 728 20.91 -0.31 -0.39
N ILE A 729 21.17 -1.24 0.54
CA ILE A 729 22.49 -1.59 1.05
C ILE A 729 22.80 -2.99 0.53
N ASP A 730 23.81 -3.08 -0.34
CA ASP A 730 24.27 -4.33 -0.94
C ASP A 730 25.51 -4.82 -0.19
N PHE A 731 25.43 -6.00 0.42
CA PHE A 731 26.49 -6.51 1.30
C PHE A 731 27.72 -6.96 0.51
N SER A 732 27.59 -7.19 -0.81
CA SER A 732 28.75 -7.48 -1.68
C SER A 732 29.68 -6.27 -1.85
N GLN A 733 29.21 -5.06 -1.49
CA GLN A 733 29.97 -3.82 -1.54
C GLN A 733 30.59 -3.43 -0.17
N ILE A 734 30.44 -4.27 0.86
CA ILE A 734 30.89 -4.00 2.23
C ILE A 734 32.08 -4.90 2.60
N ASP A 735 33.15 -4.29 3.11
CA ASP A 735 34.20 -5.04 3.80
C ASP A 735 33.85 -5.17 5.30
N PHE A 736 33.45 -6.37 5.70
CA PHE A 736 33.15 -6.69 7.10
C PHE A 736 34.39 -7.13 7.90
N SER A 737 35.62 -7.01 7.39
CA SER A 737 36.83 -7.52 8.07
C SER A 737 37.51 -6.54 9.03
N ASP A 738 37.30 -5.22 8.88
CA ASP A 738 37.92 -4.19 9.74
C ASP A 738 36.94 -3.68 10.81
N ALA A 739 37.07 -4.21 12.03
CA ALA A 739 36.31 -3.80 13.22
C ALA A 739 36.37 -2.30 13.56
N SER A 740 37.34 -1.55 13.04
CA SER A 740 37.46 -0.10 13.27
C SER A 740 36.60 0.75 12.32
N VAL A 741 36.09 0.16 11.23
CA VAL A 741 35.37 0.87 10.17
C VAL A 741 33.86 0.63 10.26
N ARG A 742 33.19 1.47 11.05
CA ARG A 742 31.71 1.50 11.15
C ARG A 742 31.14 2.66 10.35
N HIS A 743 29.99 2.41 9.73
CA HIS A 743 29.28 3.39 8.91
C HIS A 743 27.79 3.40 9.25
N ALA A 744 27.23 4.55 9.61
CA ALA A 744 25.82 4.71 9.94
C ALA A 744 25.17 5.82 9.11
N LEU A 745 23.90 5.62 8.72
CA LEU A 745 23.10 6.60 7.99
C LEU A 745 21.66 6.65 8.55
N PRO A 746 21.06 7.83 8.77
CA PRO A 746 19.66 7.94 9.15
C PRO A 746 18.73 7.27 8.13
N VAL A 747 17.68 6.59 8.58
CA VAL A 747 16.70 5.95 7.66
C VAL A 747 15.90 6.95 6.81
N THR A 748 16.05 8.25 7.06
CA THR A 748 15.44 9.37 6.33
C THR A 748 16.35 10.00 5.26
N ILE A 749 17.60 9.53 5.14
CA ILE A 749 18.66 10.12 4.29
C ILE A 749 18.29 10.27 2.81
N GLY A 750 18.86 11.29 2.17
CA GLY A 750 18.83 11.49 0.72
C GLY A 750 17.60 12.21 0.19
N ASN A 751 17.48 12.23 -1.14
CA ASN A 751 16.31 12.79 -1.84
C ASN A 751 15.04 12.00 -1.47
N TRP A 752 13.90 12.68 -1.39
CA TRP A 752 12.61 12.06 -1.04
C TRP A 752 11.67 11.81 -2.22
N PHE A 753 12.05 12.31 -3.42
CA PHE A 753 11.47 11.98 -4.72
C PHE A 753 12.57 12.08 -5.81
N LEU A 754 12.33 11.45 -6.96
CA LEU A 754 13.13 11.59 -8.17
C LEU A 754 12.50 12.65 -9.09
N ASP A 755 13.21 13.73 -9.39
CA ASP A 755 12.75 14.72 -10.36
C ASP A 755 12.99 14.21 -11.79
N ILE A 756 11.95 13.70 -12.44
CA ILE A 756 12.05 13.20 -13.82
C ILE A 756 11.80 14.30 -14.86
N THR A 757 11.50 15.54 -14.46
CA THR A 757 11.23 16.65 -15.40
C THR A 757 12.38 16.86 -16.40
N PRO A 758 13.67 16.83 -16.01
CA PRO A 758 14.79 16.92 -16.97
C PRO A 758 14.84 15.72 -17.92
N THR A 759 14.61 14.51 -17.40
CA THR A 759 14.62 13.26 -18.18
C THR A 759 13.50 13.24 -19.21
N LEU A 760 12.28 13.62 -18.83
CA LEU A 760 11.10 13.76 -19.70
C LEU A 760 11.32 14.80 -20.82
N LEU A 761 12.02 15.90 -20.52
CA LEU A 761 12.35 16.94 -21.51
C LEU A 761 13.60 16.64 -22.35
N SER A 762 14.31 15.54 -22.09
CA SER A 762 15.55 15.18 -22.80
C SER A 762 15.31 14.91 -24.29
N LYS A 763 16.39 14.92 -25.08
CA LYS A 763 16.35 14.55 -26.50
C LYS A 763 16.14 13.04 -26.72
N GLU A 764 16.42 12.22 -25.71
CA GLU A 764 16.24 10.77 -25.77
C GLU A 764 14.76 10.39 -25.69
N ASN A 765 14.00 11.08 -24.82
CA ASN A 765 12.55 10.87 -24.66
C ASN A 765 11.71 11.63 -25.71
N GLN A 766 12.17 11.68 -26.97
CA GLN A 766 11.43 12.21 -28.12
C GLN A 766 10.21 11.36 -28.54
N LEU A 767 9.94 10.26 -27.82
CA LEU A 767 8.73 9.48 -27.95
C LEU A 767 7.48 10.37 -27.89
N LYS A 768 6.51 10.04 -28.72
CA LYS A 768 5.17 10.63 -28.74
C LYS A 768 4.16 9.50 -28.82
N THR A 769 3.04 9.69 -28.15
CA THR A 769 1.89 8.82 -28.30
C THR A 769 1.29 8.98 -29.70
N MET A 770 0.56 7.98 -30.17
CA MET A 770 -0.19 8.08 -31.40
C MET A 770 -1.36 9.06 -31.20
N ASP A 771 -1.42 10.11 -32.02
CA ASP A 771 -2.63 10.90 -32.17
C ASP A 771 -3.69 10.03 -32.85
N LEU A 772 -4.91 10.02 -32.30
CA LEU A 772 -6.01 9.31 -32.96
C LEU A 772 -6.19 9.86 -34.38
N PRO A 773 -6.31 8.99 -35.40
CA PRO A 773 -6.65 9.47 -36.73
C PRO A 773 -8.08 10.07 -36.72
N PRO A 774 -8.42 10.94 -37.69
CA PRO A 774 -9.77 11.50 -37.78
C PRO A 774 -10.84 10.42 -37.78
N ARG A 775 -11.95 10.67 -37.07
CA ARG A 775 -13.04 9.71 -36.86
C ARG A 775 -13.59 9.04 -38.13
N SER A 776 -13.57 9.73 -39.27
CA SER A 776 -13.98 9.15 -40.55
C SER A 776 -13.06 8.00 -41.02
N LYS A 777 -11.75 8.09 -40.78
CA LYS A 777 -10.77 7.02 -41.08
C LYS A 777 -10.89 5.86 -40.08
N VAL A 778 -11.12 6.20 -38.82
CA VAL A 778 -11.46 5.31 -37.71
C VAL A 778 -12.67 4.44 -38.03
N GLU A 779 -13.78 5.03 -38.45
CA GLU A 779 -15.02 4.31 -38.79
C GLU A 779 -14.88 3.46 -40.05
N GLN A 780 -14.07 3.88 -41.02
CA GLN A 780 -13.71 3.06 -42.18
C GLN A 780 -12.92 1.80 -41.77
N LEU A 781 -11.96 1.93 -40.84
CA LEU A 781 -11.19 0.78 -40.32
C LEU A 781 -12.09 -0.18 -39.54
N LEU A 782 -12.93 0.34 -38.65
CA LEU A 782 -13.89 -0.48 -37.89
C LEU A 782 -14.89 -1.20 -38.81
N LYS A 783 -15.46 -0.49 -39.79
CA LYS A 783 -16.36 -1.11 -40.77
C LYS A 783 -15.66 -2.22 -41.56
N LYS A 784 -14.44 -1.98 -42.04
CA LYS A 784 -13.65 -3.00 -42.75
C LYS A 784 -13.37 -4.21 -41.86
N PHE A 785 -12.98 -4.00 -40.60
CA PHE A 785 -12.72 -5.05 -39.63
C PHE A 785 -13.96 -5.94 -39.39
N LEU A 786 -15.12 -5.33 -39.13
CA LEU A 786 -16.39 -6.06 -38.96
C LEU A 786 -16.81 -6.82 -40.24
N GLU A 787 -16.52 -6.27 -41.41
CA GLU A 787 -16.73 -6.94 -42.71
C GLU A 787 -15.73 -8.09 -42.99
N GLU A 788 -14.61 -8.16 -42.27
CA GLU A 788 -13.58 -9.20 -42.40
C GLU A 788 -13.76 -10.31 -41.33
N GLU A 789 -14.04 -9.97 -40.07
CA GLU A 789 -14.44 -10.94 -39.03
C GLU A 789 -15.71 -11.71 -39.44
N GLY A 790 -16.71 -11.01 -40.02
CA GLY A 790 -17.94 -11.62 -40.54
C GLY A 790 -17.72 -12.63 -41.69
N LYS A 791 -16.50 -12.75 -42.23
CA LYS A 791 -16.13 -13.73 -43.27
C LYS A 791 -15.28 -14.89 -42.74
N GLY A 792 -15.00 -14.95 -41.43
CA GLY A 792 -14.27 -16.06 -40.80
C GLY A 792 -12.77 -16.12 -41.13
N GLY A 793 -12.19 -15.05 -41.68
CA GLY A 793 -10.77 -14.95 -41.96
C GLY A 793 -10.00 -14.48 -40.73
N GLY A 794 -9.24 -15.36 -40.09
CA GLY A 794 -8.33 -14.98 -39.00
C GLY A 794 -7.21 -14.06 -39.51
N PHE A 795 -7.16 -12.83 -39.00
CA PHE A 795 -6.12 -11.86 -39.35
C PHE A 795 -4.80 -12.24 -38.65
N ALA A 796 -3.69 -12.34 -39.40
CA ALA A 796 -2.39 -12.64 -38.83
C ALA A 796 -1.79 -11.40 -38.14
N ILE A 797 -1.31 -11.57 -36.90
CA ILE A 797 -0.93 -10.48 -36.00
C ILE A 797 0.56 -10.14 -36.15
N PRO A 798 0.94 -8.91 -36.56
CA PRO A 798 2.28 -8.37 -36.36
C PRO A 798 2.34 -7.68 -35.00
N THR A 799 3.25 -8.09 -34.11
CA THR A 799 3.49 -7.41 -32.83
C THR A 799 4.14 -6.05 -33.04
N MET A 800 3.47 -4.98 -32.61
CA MET A 800 3.99 -3.62 -32.66
C MET A 800 4.48 -3.20 -31.27
N SER A 801 5.77 -3.44 -30.98
CA SER A 801 6.39 -2.99 -29.73
C SER A 801 6.76 -1.50 -29.80
N LEU A 802 6.67 -0.81 -28.66
CA LEU A 802 7.30 0.50 -28.41
C LEU A 802 8.83 0.37 -28.26
N ASN A 803 9.49 -0.33 -29.18
CA ASN A 803 10.95 -0.44 -29.18
C ASN A 803 11.56 0.84 -29.72
N ALA A 804 12.06 1.69 -28.81
CA ALA A 804 13.22 2.51 -29.11
C ALA A 804 14.35 1.58 -29.60
N GLN A 805 14.94 1.90 -30.76
CA GLN A 805 16.07 1.13 -31.29
C GLN A 805 17.29 1.32 -30.37
N PRO A 806 17.87 0.26 -29.78
CA PRO A 806 19.22 0.33 -29.25
C PRO A 806 20.18 0.28 -30.44
N GLU A 807 21.14 1.21 -30.52
CA GLU A 807 22.24 1.10 -31.49
C GLU A 807 23.08 -0.15 -31.19
N GLU A 808 23.47 -0.90 -32.21
CA GLU A 808 24.24 -2.13 -32.07
C GLU A 808 25.63 -1.88 -31.46
N ILE A 809 25.84 -2.26 -30.21
CA ILE A 809 27.18 -2.51 -29.69
C ILE A 809 27.59 -3.91 -30.14
N ALA A 810 28.45 -3.98 -31.16
CA ALA A 810 28.94 -5.23 -31.72
C ALA A 810 29.77 -6.03 -30.70
N ALA A 811 29.38 -7.27 -30.47
CA ALA A 811 30.18 -8.31 -29.79
C ALA A 811 30.36 -9.52 -30.72
N PRO A 812 31.49 -10.25 -30.67
CA PRO A 812 31.95 -11.05 -31.78
C PRO A 812 31.26 -12.42 -31.93
N SER A 813 31.34 -12.93 -33.16
CA SER A 813 30.75 -14.17 -33.66
C SER A 813 31.20 -15.45 -32.95
N SER A 814 30.25 -16.36 -32.68
CA SER A 814 30.47 -17.81 -32.74
C SER A 814 29.23 -18.53 -33.25
N SER A 815 29.41 -19.49 -34.16
CA SER A 815 28.38 -20.09 -35.03
C SER A 815 27.80 -21.42 -34.54
N GLY A 816 26.52 -21.68 -34.89
CA GLY A 816 25.91 -23.02 -34.99
C GLY A 816 25.03 -23.40 -33.78
N HIS A 817 23.73 -23.69 -33.91
CA HIS A 817 23.11 -24.59 -34.88
C HIS A 817 21.64 -24.24 -35.19
N LEU A 818 21.15 -24.77 -36.33
CA LEU A 818 19.82 -24.52 -36.90
C LEU A 818 18.96 -25.79 -36.89
N GLY A 819 17.68 -25.66 -36.51
CA GLY A 819 16.66 -26.73 -36.54
C GLY A 819 15.99 -26.92 -35.17
N THR A 820 14.66 -26.95 -35.03
CA THR A 820 13.59 -27.16 -36.02
C THR A 820 12.33 -26.36 -35.71
N PHE A 821 11.79 -25.65 -36.70
CA PHE A 821 10.40 -25.18 -36.74
C PHE A 821 9.50 -26.25 -37.38
N LEU A 822 8.20 -26.24 -37.01
CA LEU A 822 7.01 -26.89 -37.63
C LEU A 822 6.30 -27.96 -36.76
N ALA A 823 5.22 -27.55 -36.07
CA ALA A 823 3.90 -28.21 -36.03
C ALA A 823 3.02 -27.55 -34.95
N GLY A 824 1.80 -27.09 -35.27
CA GLY A 824 0.89 -26.52 -34.26
C GLY A 824 -0.23 -25.59 -34.72
N GLY A 825 -0.76 -25.75 -35.94
CA GLY A 825 -1.92 -25.01 -36.43
C GLY A 825 -3.18 -25.88 -36.48
N ALA A 826 -4.35 -25.26 -36.19
CA ALA A 826 -5.70 -25.86 -36.08
C ALA A 826 -5.89 -26.81 -34.88
N PHE A 827 -6.84 -26.59 -33.96
CA PHE A 827 -8.27 -26.45 -34.21
C PHE A 827 -8.98 -25.66 -33.09
N GLY A 828 -10.08 -24.99 -33.41
CA GLY A 828 -11.01 -24.42 -32.42
C GLY A 828 -12.43 -24.99 -32.55
N VAL A 829 -13.26 -24.62 -31.56
CA VAL A 829 -14.74 -24.49 -31.63
C VAL A 829 -15.62 -25.74 -31.36
N LEU A 830 -16.22 -25.73 -30.15
CA LEU A 830 -17.60 -26.18 -29.77
C LEU A 830 -18.04 -27.66 -29.96
N VAL A 831 -19.00 -28.24 -29.22
CA VAL A 831 -19.55 -28.04 -27.86
C VAL A 831 -20.49 -29.22 -27.53
N ALA A 832 -20.92 -29.34 -26.27
CA ALA A 832 -22.14 -30.02 -25.78
C ALA A 832 -22.19 -31.55 -25.57
N VAL A 833 -22.45 -31.86 -24.29
CA VAL A 833 -23.54 -32.74 -23.79
C VAL A 833 -23.42 -34.26 -24.00
N VAL A 834 -23.06 -34.92 -22.90
CA VAL A 834 -23.74 -36.09 -22.28
C VAL A 834 -24.46 -37.06 -23.23
N SER A 835 -23.88 -38.24 -23.45
CA SER A 835 -24.53 -39.53 -23.11
C SER A 835 -23.69 -40.80 -23.36
N SER A 836 -23.99 -41.83 -22.56
CA SER A 836 -23.91 -43.26 -22.90
C SER A 836 -22.61 -44.06 -22.70
N MET A 837 -22.49 -44.59 -21.47
CA MET A 837 -22.35 -46.03 -21.16
C MET A 837 -21.30 -46.93 -21.87
N ALA A 838 -20.24 -47.25 -21.13
CA ALA A 838 -19.83 -48.65 -20.85
C ALA A 838 -19.16 -48.68 -19.46
N ARG A 839 -19.73 -49.31 -18.41
CA ARG A 839 -19.69 -50.75 -18.07
C ARG A 839 -18.24 -51.26 -17.88
N LYS A 840 -17.85 -51.95 -16.78
CA LYS A 840 -18.62 -52.49 -15.64
C LYS A 840 -17.69 -53.01 -14.51
N HIS A 841 -18.25 -53.12 -13.29
CA HIS A 841 -18.06 -54.19 -12.26
C HIS A 841 -16.88 -54.10 -11.25
N ARG A 842 -16.98 -54.54 -9.96
CA ARG A 842 -18.05 -55.18 -9.12
C ARG A 842 -17.62 -55.15 -7.62
N LYS A 843 -18.44 -54.73 -6.62
CA LYS A 843 -19.24 -55.52 -5.62
C LYS A 843 -19.61 -54.54 -4.46
N ARG A 844 -20.85 -54.33 -3.99
CA ARG A 844 -21.71 -55.14 -3.05
C ARG A 844 -21.06 -55.37 -1.65
N ARG A 845 -21.67 -55.03 -0.49
CA ARG A 845 -23.05 -55.32 0.03
C ARG A 845 -23.50 -54.43 1.25
N MET A 846 -24.82 -54.13 1.33
CA MET A 846 -25.76 -54.04 2.51
C MET A 846 -25.43 -53.13 3.73
N SER A 847 -26.37 -52.54 4.50
CA SER A 847 -27.75 -52.97 4.87
C SER A 847 -28.77 -51.81 5.19
N HIS A 848 -30.02 -52.19 5.54
CA HIS A 848 -31.26 -51.40 5.79
C HIS A 848 -31.21 -50.33 6.93
N ARG A 849 -32.04 -49.26 6.96
CA ARG A 849 -33.51 -49.24 7.23
C ARG A 849 -34.22 -47.90 6.87
N PHE A 850 -35.55 -47.97 6.67
CA PHE A 850 -36.58 -46.91 6.54
C PHE A 850 -37.31 -46.69 7.90
N PRO A 851 -38.45 -45.93 8.01
CA PRO A 851 -38.75 -44.52 7.64
C PRO A 851 -39.53 -43.76 8.76
N TYR A 852 -39.92 -42.50 8.52
CA TYR A 852 -41.24 -41.91 8.86
C TYR A 852 -41.42 -40.68 7.92
N GLN A 853 -42.46 -40.49 7.08
CA GLN A 853 -43.91 -40.30 7.33
C GLN A 853 -44.19 -39.14 8.33
N ARG A 854 -45.16 -38.21 8.22
CA ARG A 854 -46.38 -37.98 7.38
C ARG A 854 -46.95 -36.55 7.75
N ILE A 855 -47.88 -35.84 7.08
CA ILE A 855 -48.63 -35.92 5.80
C ILE A 855 -49.35 -34.53 5.51
N LEU A 856 -49.67 -34.20 4.24
CA LEU A 856 -50.66 -33.20 3.69
C LEU A 856 -50.56 -31.68 4.09
N ASP A 857 -50.72 -30.65 3.23
CA ASP A 857 -51.66 -30.23 2.12
C ASP A 857 -52.71 -29.18 2.61
N PRO A 858 -53.46 -28.40 1.77
CA PRO A 858 -53.14 -26.98 1.53
C PRO A 858 -54.35 -26.01 1.66
N GLU A 859 -54.34 -24.88 0.90
CA GLU A 859 -55.34 -23.78 0.75
C GLU A 859 -55.25 -22.62 1.77
N GLU A 860 -54.83 -21.43 1.33
CA GLU A 860 -55.62 -20.29 0.81
C GLU A 860 -56.51 -19.57 1.85
N VAL A 861 -56.29 -18.26 2.02
CA VAL A 861 -57.30 -17.19 1.86
C VAL A 861 -56.60 -15.81 1.91
N LYS A 862 -57.17 -14.83 1.20
CA LYS A 862 -56.65 -13.47 1.01
C LYS A 862 -57.08 -12.49 2.10
N TYR A 863 -56.43 -11.32 2.07
CA TYR A 863 -56.91 -9.96 2.37
C TYR A 863 -56.54 -9.25 3.70
N ARG A 864 -55.66 -8.25 3.52
CA ARG A 864 -55.70 -6.84 3.98
C ARG A 864 -55.75 -6.47 5.48
N SER A 865 -54.78 -5.61 5.82
CA SER A 865 -54.84 -4.44 6.72
C SER A 865 -55.30 -4.64 8.18
N MET A 866 -54.35 -4.52 9.10
CA MET A 866 -53.88 -3.20 9.57
C MET A 866 -52.36 -3.20 9.72
#